data_AF-A0A9D6ZBB8-F1
#
_entry.id   AF-A0A9D6ZBB8-F1
#
_cell.length_a   1.000
_cell.length_b   1.000
_cell.length_c   1.000
_cell.angle_alpha   90.00
_cell.angle_beta   90.00
_cell.angle_gamma   90.00
#
_symmetry.space_group_name_H-M   'P 1'
#
loop_
_entity.id
_entity.type
_entity.pdbx_description
1 polymer ?
#
loop_
_entity_poly.entity_id
_entity_poly.type
_entity_poly.pdbx_seq_one_letter_code
_entity_poly.pdbx_strand_id
1 'polypeptide(L)'
;MSKIKIVNLANYLLPATVLWLGFVLVSLTFFISRNIGDTHLATGINQQINYQGRLLNSAGAVVPDGSYNVEFKIYQDGDGVIGGGDETLEWTETRTGSNKVLVKNGYFSVYLGSITPFGSNVDWNQDTLWLSVNIGSTGAPSWDGEMSPFTRFSSTPYALNSKALNGLESSNFVQLAQGTQTDASTTNASISINKTGGTANILDLMRSGVSVLSIANNGATSFRNTTNTTTAFQIQNAAGEQLINVDTSTTNNLITNSNFESNTTGWAAKGSSTISQTTSQKFLGNGSLSIANDAANEGAKYDYALASQTTYTLTFYAKSSSLTVAATTINIGRTEDGATDSNCATGQTINGAGWTKISCVFTTGNVTGTNHIYIKQTDATARTIYIDSVQLQTSASLIGNTDFEVNTSDWVGYSGAALAQTGTQFYTGAGSMQVSTSTTSGSVEGASANASLTPSTTYRVSFWVQLDAGAAGSKTFWLYKRFDSTDPAQGTAYASASLSPGVWTNITADITTSSVIHANPFIAILTTDPGDFVTSEIFYVDNVGMAPVKYDTNDIGRIRLNGIIDSPVVIQGQTSTNALQVQSAAGSIALKVDTLNGRVGIGTNSPAASLHVQGKTYIQDTSSNTDTLFIEGSTGLDALKVGANSRIVTIGDSTYSTSNGQLNVYGTALVKNQVNSIVGFRVQNSSSVNIFGVDTTNSRLFSGIADGASSTGFTLNTSNTYSTSGAKLLSVQNNTTEKFSIDKDGNLTLASGAVFKIDSTSGLSSSCGSGQFLRGQVALGGLTTSGTCAEVTGTEITDGSIANGDLANSSINLALGTSGSDINWGASSVSLGGTATLFGKAMFKQKH
;
A
#
# COMPACT_ATOMS: atom_id res chain seq x y z
N MET A 1 63.86 -85.99 58.30
CA MET A 1 63.16 -86.63 57.18
C MET A 1 63.44 -85.88 55.89
N SER A 2 63.77 -86.66 54.85
CA SER A 2 63.68 -86.43 53.39
C SER A 2 64.22 -85.09 52.82
N LYS A 3 65.39 -85.02 52.17
CA LYS A 3 65.88 -85.70 50.95
C LYS A 3 64.98 -85.51 49.70
N ILE A 4 65.17 -84.34 49.09
CA ILE A 4 65.49 -84.08 47.68
C ILE A 4 65.95 -85.33 46.88
N LYS A 5 65.37 -85.61 45.70
CA LYS A 5 65.90 -85.31 44.33
C LYS A 5 65.20 -86.16 43.24
N ILE A 6 65.33 -85.68 41.99
CA ILE A 6 64.93 -86.24 40.67
C ILE A 6 63.55 -85.70 40.19
N VAL A 7 63.49 -84.52 39.56
CA VAL A 7 63.74 -84.18 38.12
C VAL A 7 62.77 -84.91 37.18
N ASN A 8 61.79 -84.20 36.63
CA ASN A 8 60.98 -84.70 35.51
C ASN A 8 60.42 -83.55 34.61
N LEU A 9 60.94 -83.49 33.38
CA LEU A 9 60.34 -83.10 32.09
C LEU A 9 59.56 -81.78 31.82
N ALA A 10 59.68 -80.70 32.60
CA ALA A 10 58.97 -79.44 32.28
C ALA A 10 59.75 -78.37 31.45
N ASN A 11 61.04 -78.59 31.15
CA ASN A 11 61.93 -77.55 30.59
C ASN A 11 61.98 -77.39 29.06
N TYR A 12 61.07 -77.98 28.28
CA TYR A 12 61.16 -77.91 26.80
C TYR A 12 59.86 -77.59 26.04
N LEU A 13 58.69 -77.45 26.69
CA LEU A 13 57.41 -77.33 25.97
C LEU A 13 56.71 -75.96 26.07
N LEU A 14 57.20 -75.04 26.89
CA LEU A 14 56.69 -73.66 27.00
C LEU A 14 57.40 -72.60 26.12
N PRO A 15 58.68 -72.76 25.67
CA PRO A 15 59.29 -71.79 24.74
C PRO A 15 58.92 -72.02 23.28
N ALA A 16 58.60 -73.26 22.89
CA ALA A 16 58.42 -73.66 21.49
C ALA A 16 57.06 -73.24 20.91
N THR A 17 56.00 -73.22 21.71
CA THR A 17 54.65 -72.83 21.28
C THR A 17 54.47 -71.31 21.19
N VAL A 18 55.15 -70.54 22.05
CA VAL A 18 55.15 -69.07 22.00
C VAL A 18 56.00 -68.53 20.83
N LEU A 19 57.12 -69.18 20.51
CA LEU A 19 57.90 -68.82 19.32
C LEU A 19 57.14 -69.10 18.00
N TRP A 20 56.36 -70.19 17.96
CA TRP A 20 55.62 -70.58 16.76
C TRP A 20 54.40 -69.69 16.51
N LEU A 21 53.64 -69.29 17.55
CA LEU A 21 52.57 -68.31 17.41
C LEU A 21 53.09 -66.91 17.02
N GLY A 22 54.25 -66.49 17.54
CA GLY A 22 54.89 -65.24 17.14
C GLY A 22 55.31 -65.23 15.67
N PHE A 23 55.85 -66.34 15.17
CA PHE A 23 56.26 -66.45 13.77
C PHE A 23 55.05 -66.46 12.81
N VAL A 24 53.94 -67.08 13.21
CA VAL A 24 52.69 -67.09 12.43
C VAL A 24 52.01 -65.72 12.44
N LEU A 25 52.03 -64.97 13.55
CA LEU A 25 51.44 -63.63 13.62
C LEU A 25 52.25 -62.57 12.81
N VAL A 26 53.58 -62.67 12.82
CA VAL A 26 54.48 -61.82 12.02
C VAL A 26 54.40 -62.18 10.53
N SER A 27 54.25 -63.46 10.19
CA SER A 27 54.08 -63.88 8.80
C SER A 27 52.70 -63.49 8.24
N LEU A 28 51.63 -63.54 9.05
CA LEU A 28 50.28 -63.16 8.61
C LEU A 28 50.14 -61.62 8.45
N THR A 29 50.90 -60.82 9.21
CA THR A 29 50.99 -59.36 9.02
C THR A 29 51.91 -58.96 7.85
N PHE A 30 52.90 -59.79 7.49
CA PHE A 30 53.78 -59.56 6.33
C PHE A 30 53.16 -59.99 4.99
N PHE A 31 52.17 -60.89 4.99
CA PHE A 31 51.45 -61.32 3.78
C PHE A 31 50.16 -60.52 3.49
N ILE A 32 49.52 -59.91 4.49
CA ILE A 32 48.37 -59.01 4.31
C ILE A 32 48.80 -57.60 3.86
N SER A 33 50.09 -57.24 3.99
CA SER A 33 50.63 -55.93 3.60
C SER A 33 51.32 -55.89 2.21
N ARG A 34 51.37 -56.99 1.44
CA ARG A 34 52.21 -57.04 0.22
C ARG A 34 51.54 -57.40 -1.11
N ASN A 35 50.22 -57.62 -1.19
CA ASN A 35 49.56 -57.82 -2.49
C ASN A 35 48.10 -57.33 -2.52
N ILE A 36 47.90 -56.03 -2.31
CA ILE A 36 46.88 -55.27 -3.03
C ILE A 36 47.64 -54.15 -3.71
N GLY A 37 47.58 -54.11 -5.04
CA GLY A 37 48.49 -53.34 -5.88
C GLY A 37 48.56 -51.88 -5.46
N ASP A 38 49.78 -51.39 -5.25
CA ASP A 38 50.06 -49.97 -5.33
C ASP A 38 49.65 -49.52 -6.72
N THR A 39 48.49 -48.88 -6.79
CA THR A 39 48.18 -47.95 -7.86
C THR A 39 49.35 -46.99 -7.94
N HIS A 40 50.13 -47.09 -9.02
CA HIS A 40 51.03 -46.04 -9.44
C HIS A 40 50.18 -44.82 -9.82
N LEU A 41 49.78 -44.04 -8.81
CA LEU A 41 49.43 -42.65 -9.02
C LEU A 41 50.75 -41.92 -9.16
N ALA A 42 51.11 -41.58 -10.39
CA ALA A 42 52.12 -40.56 -10.63
C ALA A 42 51.56 -39.22 -10.12
N THR A 43 51.77 -38.95 -8.83
CA THR A 43 51.45 -37.68 -8.18
C THR A 43 52.55 -36.67 -8.45
N GLY A 44 52.47 -36.03 -9.62
CA GLY A 44 53.07 -34.71 -9.82
C GLY A 44 54.32 -34.63 -10.70
N ILE A 45 54.93 -33.45 -10.64
CA ILE A 45 56.20 -33.14 -11.32
C ILE A 45 57.31 -34.07 -10.82
N ASN A 46 58.32 -34.34 -11.65
CA ASN A 46 59.50 -35.09 -11.20
C ASN A 46 60.14 -34.34 -10.02
N GLN A 47 60.02 -34.88 -8.80
CA GLN A 47 60.54 -34.29 -7.56
C GLN A 47 62.05 -34.47 -7.41
N GLN A 48 62.74 -34.69 -8.52
CA GLN A 48 64.19 -34.77 -8.56
C GLN A 48 64.75 -33.55 -9.25
N ILE A 49 65.84 -33.01 -8.72
CA ILE A 49 66.53 -31.88 -9.33
C ILE A 49 67.69 -32.42 -10.16
N ASN A 50 67.75 -32.08 -11.44
CA ASN A 50 68.93 -32.37 -12.23
C ASN A 50 70.10 -31.50 -11.75
N TYR A 51 71.21 -32.13 -11.41
CA TYR A 51 72.46 -31.47 -11.06
C TYR A 51 73.60 -32.05 -11.89
N GLN A 52 74.44 -31.16 -12.43
CA GLN A 52 75.55 -31.51 -13.32
C GLN A 52 76.79 -30.74 -12.88
N GLY A 53 77.93 -31.39 -13.00
CA GLY A 53 79.21 -30.79 -12.62
C GLY A 53 80.37 -31.40 -13.37
N ARG A 54 81.50 -30.70 -13.32
CA ARG A 54 82.80 -31.18 -13.81
C ARG A 54 83.78 -31.21 -12.64
N LEU A 55 84.30 -32.38 -12.34
CA LEU A 55 85.29 -32.61 -11.30
C LEU A 55 86.70 -32.48 -11.87
N LEU A 56 87.48 -31.63 -11.21
CA LEU A 56 88.90 -31.44 -11.46
C LEU A 56 89.66 -31.89 -10.21
N ASN A 57 90.88 -32.37 -10.40
CA ASN A 57 91.81 -32.58 -9.29
C ASN A 57 92.42 -31.24 -8.85
N SER A 58 93.19 -31.25 -7.77
CA SER A 58 93.85 -30.06 -7.21
C SER A 58 94.86 -29.39 -8.16
N ALA A 59 95.34 -30.10 -9.20
CA ALA A 59 96.19 -29.54 -10.25
C ALA A 59 95.39 -28.95 -11.43
N GLY A 60 94.05 -28.94 -11.36
CA GLY A 60 93.15 -28.42 -12.39
C GLY A 60 92.91 -29.36 -13.57
N ALA A 61 93.46 -30.58 -13.57
CA ALA A 61 93.19 -31.59 -14.59
C ALA A 61 91.89 -32.35 -14.27
N VAL A 62 91.21 -32.89 -15.28
CA VAL A 62 90.02 -33.73 -15.03
C VAL A 62 90.38 -34.95 -14.21
N VAL A 63 89.51 -35.31 -13.27
CA VAL A 63 89.67 -36.56 -12.53
C VAL A 63 89.52 -37.77 -13.47
N PRO A 64 90.21 -38.90 -13.21
CA PRO A 64 90.07 -40.10 -14.02
C PRO A 64 88.63 -40.62 -14.05
N ASP A 65 88.26 -41.26 -15.16
CA ASP A 65 86.97 -41.93 -15.30
C ASP A 65 86.79 -43.01 -14.22
N GLY A 66 85.61 -43.03 -13.59
CA GLY A 66 85.32 -43.97 -12.52
C GLY A 66 84.03 -43.63 -11.77
N SER A 67 83.64 -44.50 -10.85
CA SER A 67 82.49 -44.27 -9.95
C SER A 67 82.97 -43.74 -8.60
N TYR A 68 82.62 -42.50 -8.29
CA TYR A 68 83.04 -41.79 -7.09
C TYR A 68 81.97 -41.84 -6.01
N ASN A 69 82.38 -41.87 -4.74
CA ASN A 69 81.49 -41.56 -3.64
C ASN A 69 81.19 -40.06 -3.66
N VAL A 70 79.94 -39.63 -3.51
CA VAL A 70 79.57 -38.20 -3.51
C VAL A 70 78.49 -37.96 -2.47
N GLU A 71 78.57 -36.87 -1.72
CA GLU A 71 77.53 -36.43 -0.80
C GLU A 71 77.03 -35.03 -1.21
N PHE A 72 75.71 -34.87 -1.21
CA PHE A 72 75.02 -33.60 -1.51
C PHE A 72 74.26 -33.15 -0.28
N LYS A 73 74.27 -31.85 0.01
CA LYS A 73 73.53 -31.27 1.13
C LYS A 73 72.79 -30.02 0.72
N ILE A 74 71.57 -29.85 1.23
CA ILE A 74 70.82 -28.61 1.08
C ILE A 74 70.77 -27.91 2.43
N TYR A 75 71.12 -26.62 2.42
CA TYR A 75 71.05 -25.75 3.56
C TYR A 75 70.02 -24.64 3.34
N GLN A 76 69.42 -24.16 4.41
CA GLN A 76 68.57 -22.98 4.43
C GLN A 76 69.28 -21.83 5.15
N ASP A 77 68.96 -20.59 4.73
CA ASP A 77 69.46 -19.34 5.32
C ASP A 77 70.99 -19.19 5.23
N GLY A 78 71.58 -18.20 5.91
CA GLY A 78 73.03 -17.94 5.90
C GLY A 78 73.59 -17.38 4.58
N ASP A 79 74.93 -17.30 4.49
CA ASP A 79 75.66 -16.69 3.37
C ASP A 79 76.26 -17.71 2.40
N GLY A 80 76.17 -19.00 2.72
CA GLY A 80 76.56 -20.10 1.86
C GLY A 80 78.06 -20.44 1.97
N VAL A 81 78.68 -20.27 3.14
CA VAL A 81 80.11 -20.54 3.36
C VAL A 81 80.31 -21.53 4.50
N ILE A 82 81.18 -22.53 4.28
CA ILE A 82 81.48 -23.53 5.32
C ILE A 82 82.09 -22.86 6.54
N GLY A 83 81.50 -23.12 7.71
CA GLY A 83 82.00 -22.66 9.00
C GLY A 83 81.46 -21.29 9.45
N GLY A 84 80.52 -20.70 8.71
CA GLY A 84 79.81 -19.47 9.08
C GLY A 84 78.86 -19.65 10.27
N GLY A 85 78.21 -20.82 10.36
CA GLY A 85 77.35 -21.20 11.50
C GLY A 85 75.91 -20.69 11.42
N ASP A 86 75.56 -19.99 10.34
CA ASP A 86 74.25 -19.36 10.13
C ASP A 86 73.38 -20.16 9.12
N GLU A 87 73.92 -21.23 8.53
CA GLU A 87 73.20 -22.16 7.65
C GLU A 87 72.59 -23.35 8.43
N THR A 88 71.31 -23.65 8.17
CA THR A 88 70.63 -24.84 8.74
C THR A 88 70.61 -25.98 7.72
N LEU A 89 71.08 -27.18 8.09
CA LEU A 89 71.08 -28.36 7.21
C LEU A 89 69.66 -28.96 7.11
N GLU A 90 69.05 -28.90 5.94
CA GLU A 90 67.69 -29.40 5.71
C GLU A 90 67.67 -30.79 5.08
N TRP A 91 68.68 -31.14 4.27
CA TRP A 91 68.68 -32.41 3.57
C TRP A 91 70.08 -32.90 3.22
N THR A 92 70.29 -34.22 3.22
CA THR A 92 71.54 -34.87 2.81
C THR A 92 71.25 -36.11 1.94
N GLU A 93 71.95 -36.22 0.82
CA GLU A 93 71.99 -37.43 0.00
C GLU A 93 73.42 -37.92 -0.18
N THR A 94 73.72 -39.06 0.44
CA THR A 94 75.03 -39.70 0.37
C THR A 94 75.01 -40.87 -0.63
N ARG A 95 75.83 -40.78 -1.67
CA ARG A 95 75.95 -41.79 -2.74
C ARG A 95 77.23 -42.58 -2.61
N THR A 96 77.11 -43.77 -2.03
CA THR A 96 78.21 -44.74 -1.86
C THR A 96 77.79 -46.13 -2.32
N GLY A 97 78.69 -47.12 -2.24
CA GLY A 97 78.38 -48.51 -2.59
C GLY A 97 77.92 -48.66 -4.05
N SER A 98 76.73 -49.22 -4.25
CA SER A 98 76.13 -49.44 -5.59
C SER A 98 75.62 -48.16 -6.27
N ASN A 99 75.38 -47.07 -5.52
CA ASN A 99 74.77 -45.84 -6.02
C ASN A 99 75.79 -44.72 -6.29
N LYS A 100 77.09 -45.06 -6.33
CA LYS A 100 78.19 -44.13 -6.64
C LYS A 100 77.94 -43.36 -7.94
N VAL A 101 78.45 -42.14 -8.01
CA VAL A 101 78.30 -41.26 -9.16
C VAL A 101 79.34 -41.61 -10.21
N LEU A 102 78.90 -42.02 -11.40
CA LEU A 102 79.78 -42.25 -12.54
C LEU A 102 80.29 -40.91 -13.10
N VAL A 103 81.60 -40.77 -13.15
CA VAL A 103 82.31 -39.62 -13.71
C VAL A 103 83.03 -40.07 -14.97
N LYS A 104 82.86 -39.35 -16.07
CA LYS A 104 83.55 -39.59 -17.34
C LYS A 104 84.07 -38.29 -17.93
N ASN A 105 85.34 -38.25 -18.30
CA ASN A 105 86.09 -37.06 -18.72
C ASN A 105 85.92 -35.89 -17.72
N GLY A 106 85.84 -36.22 -16.44
CA GLY A 106 85.55 -35.28 -15.36
C GLY A 106 84.08 -34.87 -15.21
N TYR A 107 83.16 -35.23 -16.12
CA TYR A 107 81.75 -34.83 -16.00
C TYR A 107 80.91 -35.86 -15.25
N PHE A 108 79.94 -35.37 -14.48
CA PHE A 108 78.86 -36.17 -13.92
C PHE A 108 77.51 -35.48 -14.08
N SER A 109 76.44 -36.29 -14.11
CA SER A 109 75.06 -35.83 -14.01
C SER A 109 74.32 -36.73 -13.05
N VAL A 110 73.56 -36.11 -12.15
CA VAL A 110 72.75 -36.80 -11.16
C VAL A 110 71.38 -36.15 -11.06
N TYR A 111 70.41 -36.94 -10.61
CA TYR A 111 69.10 -36.45 -10.18
C TYR A 111 69.08 -36.46 -8.66
N LEU A 112 69.23 -35.30 -8.02
CA LEU A 112 69.14 -35.15 -6.57
C LEU A 112 67.73 -35.53 -6.11
N GLY A 113 67.61 -36.21 -4.96
CA GLY A 113 66.34 -36.75 -4.49
C GLY A 113 66.04 -38.16 -5.00
N SER A 114 66.89 -38.73 -5.88
CA SER A 114 66.70 -40.09 -6.40
C SER A 114 67.17 -41.19 -5.46
N ILE A 115 68.10 -40.89 -4.53
CA ILE A 115 68.58 -41.85 -3.53
C ILE A 115 67.96 -41.53 -2.17
N THR A 116 68.00 -40.25 -1.77
CA THR A 116 67.31 -39.76 -0.57
C THR A 116 66.24 -38.76 -1.01
N PRO A 117 64.95 -39.14 -1.13
CA PRO A 117 63.89 -38.19 -1.50
C PRO A 117 63.87 -36.97 -0.59
N PHE A 118 63.60 -35.78 -1.15
CA PHE A 118 63.56 -34.53 -0.37
C PHE A 118 62.49 -34.57 0.72
N GLY A 119 61.34 -35.19 0.44
CA GLY A 119 60.21 -35.25 1.36
C GLY A 119 59.71 -33.86 1.75
N SER A 120 59.26 -33.70 3.00
CA SER A 120 58.93 -32.41 3.61
C SER A 120 60.11 -31.75 4.31
N ASN A 121 61.33 -32.29 4.17
CA ASN A 121 62.51 -31.80 4.89
C ASN A 121 63.04 -30.50 4.29
N VAL A 122 62.79 -30.24 3.01
CA VAL A 122 63.13 -28.97 2.37
C VAL A 122 61.85 -28.18 2.11
N ASP A 123 61.72 -27.01 2.73
CA ASP A 123 60.67 -26.05 2.39
C ASP A 123 61.06 -25.27 1.13
N TRP A 124 60.41 -25.58 0.02
CA TRP A 124 60.68 -24.96 -1.28
C TRP A 124 60.13 -23.53 -1.40
N ASN A 125 59.41 -23.03 -0.41
CA ASN A 125 58.91 -21.66 -0.35
C ASN A 125 59.81 -20.73 0.49
N GLN A 126 61.11 -21.00 0.53
CA GLN A 126 62.13 -20.20 1.21
C GLN A 126 62.88 -19.29 0.25
N ASP A 127 63.30 -18.11 0.71
CA ASP A 127 64.07 -17.16 -0.13
C ASP A 127 65.50 -17.64 -0.38
N THR A 128 66.12 -18.28 0.62
CA THR A 128 67.53 -18.66 0.60
C THR A 128 67.71 -20.15 0.88
N LEU A 129 67.95 -20.92 -0.18
CA LEU A 129 68.36 -22.32 -0.13
C LEU A 129 69.70 -22.49 -0.87
N TRP A 130 70.60 -23.27 -0.30
CA TRP A 130 71.95 -23.53 -0.80
C TRP A 130 72.16 -25.03 -1.06
N LEU A 131 72.97 -25.35 -2.07
CA LEU A 131 73.44 -26.70 -2.36
C LEU A 131 74.95 -26.78 -2.15
N SER A 132 75.37 -27.79 -1.38
CA SER A 132 76.75 -28.14 -1.11
C SER A 132 77.08 -29.55 -1.59
N VAL A 133 78.35 -29.80 -1.93
CA VAL A 133 78.85 -31.07 -2.48
C VAL A 133 80.14 -31.47 -1.77
N ASN A 134 80.31 -32.75 -1.46
CA ASN A 134 81.54 -33.33 -0.91
C ASN A 134 81.93 -34.57 -1.72
N ILE A 135 83.17 -34.63 -2.20
CA ILE A 135 83.63 -35.68 -3.13
C ILE A 135 84.46 -36.71 -2.37
N GLY A 136 84.19 -37.98 -2.62
CA GLY A 136 84.89 -39.10 -2.02
C GLY A 136 85.65 -39.93 -3.02
N SER A 137 86.62 -40.72 -2.53
CA SER A 137 87.40 -41.66 -3.34
C SER A 137 86.52 -42.64 -4.15
N THR A 138 87.10 -43.35 -5.13
CA THR A 138 86.39 -44.40 -5.89
C THR A 138 86.25 -45.73 -5.13
N GLY A 139 86.98 -45.90 -4.02
CA GLY A 139 86.98 -47.10 -3.17
C GLY A 139 86.01 -47.01 -1.98
N ALA A 140 86.46 -47.40 -0.79
CA ALA A 140 85.77 -47.05 0.45
C ALA A 140 85.78 -45.52 0.62
N PRO A 141 84.68 -44.89 1.09
CA PRO A 141 84.56 -43.44 1.12
C PRO A 141 85.65 -42.80 2.00
N SER A 142 86.52 -42.02 1.36
CA SER A 142 87.41 -41.05 1.99
C SER A 142 87.08 -39.72 1.34
N TRP A 143 86.53 -38.79 2.12
CA TRP A 143 86.02 -37.50 1.67
C TRP A 143 87.14 -36.47 1.53
N ASP A 144 87.07 -35.61 0.51
CA ASP A 144 88.05 -34.54 0.25
C ASP A 144 87.68 -33.20 0.91
N GLY A 145 86.51 -33.14 1.55
CA GLY A 145 86.00 -31.97 2.25
C GLY A 145 84.79 -31.40 1.53
N GLU A 146 83.85 -30.87 2.30
CA GLU A 146 82.69 -30.21 1.73
C GLU A 146 83.10 -28.93 0.97
N MET A 147 82.51 -28.67 -0.19
CA MET A 147 82.89 -27.55 -1.06
C MET A 147 82.31 -26.22 -0.57
N SER A 148 83.13 -25.16 -0.59
CA SER A 148 82.73 -23.79 -0.25
C SER A 148 83.24 -22.80 -1.32
N PRO A 149 82.45 -21.78 -1.72
CA PRO A 149 81.09 -21.49 -1.27
C PRO A 149 80.05 -22.45 -1.84
N PHE A 150 78.90 -22.55 -1.17
CA PHE A 150 77.72 -23.29 -1.63
C PHE A 150 77.07 -22.60 -2.84
N THR A 151 76.27 -23.35 -3.58
CA THR A 151 75.54 -22.82 -4.74
C THR A 151 74.10 -22.46 -4.35
N ARG A 152 73.65 -21.20 -4.54
CA ARG A 152 72.26 -20.81 -4.26
C ARG A 152 71.30 -21.45 -5.27
N PHE A 153 70.17 -21.98 -4.81
CA PHE A 153 69.08 -22.32 -5.72
C PHE A 153 68.44 -21.05 -6.30
N SER A 154 68.14 -21.08 -7.59
CA SER A 154 67.37 -20.06 -8.28
C SER A 154 66.01 -20.59 -8.69
N SER A 155 64.99 -19.74 -8.73
CA SER A 155 63.69 -20.10 -9.32
C SER A 155 63.83 -20.38 -10.82
N THR A 156 63.03 -21.33 -11.34
CA THR A 156 62.86 -21.49 -12.79
C THR A 156 61.78 -20.53 -13.29
N PRO A 157 61.84 -20.03 -14.54
CA PRO A 157 60.87 -19.03 -15.03
C PRO A 157 59.40 -19.43 -14.90
N TYR A 158 59.08 -20.72 -15.09
CA TYR A 158 57.70 -21.23 -14.91
C TYR A 158 57.27 -21.29 -13.44
N ALA A 159 58.20 -21.49 -12.50
CA ALA A 159 57.89 -21.52 -11.07
C ALA A 159 57.52 -20.14 -10.52
N LEU A 160 57.97 -19.05 -11.16
CA LEU A 160 57.60 -17.68 -10.78
C LEU A 160 56.08 -17.42 -10.90
N ASN A 161 55.40 -18.07 -11.85
CA ASN A 161 53.95 -17.95 -12.02
C ASN A 161 53.15 -18.73 -10.96
N SER A 162 53.78 -19.56 -10.12
CA SER A 162 53.04 -20.38 -9.13
C SER A 162 52.34 -19.55 -8.04
N LYS A 163 52.71 -18.27 -7.88
CA LYS A 163 52.05 -17.31 -6.98
C LYS A 163 50.72 -16.75 -7.52
N ALA A 164 50.41 -16.97 -8.80
CA ALA A 164 49.20 -16.44 -9.44
C ALA A 164 48.50 -17.50 -10.29
N LEU A 165 47.17 -17.62 -10.16
CA LEU A 165 46.36 -18.42 -11.08
C LEU A 165 45.79 -17.48 -12.14
N ASN A 166 46.20 -17.65 -13.40
CA ASN A 166 45.78 -16.78 -14.51
C ASN A 166 46.06 -15.28 -14.26
N GLY A 167 47.17 -14.98 -13.58
CA GLY A 167 47.58 -13.61 -13.25
C GLY A 167 46.88 -12.98 -12.04
N LEU A 168 46.00 -13.72 -11.36
CA LEU A 168 45.35 -13.28 -10.13
C LEU A 168 46.05 -13.89 -8.91
N GLU A 169 46.37 -13.05 -7.94
CA GLU A 169 46.91 -13.49 -6.65
C GLU A 169 45.81 -14.10 -5.78
N SER A 170 46.20 -14.84 -4.74
CA SER A 170 45.26 -15.49 -3.81
C SER A 170 44.32 -14.50 -3.09
N SER A 171 44.70 -13.23 -3.00
CA SER A 171 43.92 -12.13 -2.43
C SER A 171 42.74 -11.68 -3.31
N ASN A 172 42.72 -12.06 -4.60
CA ASN A 172 41.67 -11.66 -5.53
C ASN A 172 40.53 -12.69 -5.67
N PHE A 173 40.63 -13.84 -4.98
CA PHE A 173 39.58 -14.85 -4.99
C PHE A 173 38.69 -14.72 -3.75
N VAL A 174 37.41 -15.07 -3.88
CA VAL A 174 36.51 -15.22 -2.73
C VAL A 174 37.06 -16.34 -1.85
N GLN A 175 37.49 -15.98 -0.64
CA GLN A 175 38.10 -16.91 0.30
C GLN A 175 37.01 -17.69 1.04
N LEU A 176 37.04 -19.02 0.96
CA LEU A 176 36.17 -19.88 1.75
C LEU A 176 36.75 -20.03 3.16
N ALA A 177 35.94 -19.69 4.17
CA ALA A 177 36.22 -19.94 5.59
C ALA A 177 37.46 -19.23 6.21
N GLN A 178 37.82 -18.02 5.74
CA GLN A 178 38.70 -17.12 6.50
C GLN A 178 37.95 -15.84 6.90
N GLY A 179 37.26 -15.91 8.05
CA GLY A 179 36.60 -14.76 8.68
C GLY A 179 35.48 -14.16 7.84
N THR A 180 35.71 -12.94 7.35
CA THR A 180 34.72 -12.08 6.71
C THR A 180 35.33 -11.43 5.46
N GLN A 181 34.62 -11.46 4.34
CA GLN A 181 34.99 -10.64 3.20
C GLN A 181 34.73 -9.16 3.54
N THR A 182 35.78 -8.39 3.78
CA THR A 182 35.71 -6.94 3.95
C THR A 182 36.01 -6.24 2.64
N ASP A 183 35.14 -5.35 2.22
CA ASP A 183 35.30 -4.53 1.03
C ASP A 183 34.91 -3.08 1.37
N ALA A 184 35.74 -2.14 0.92
CA ALA A 184 35.55 -0.70 1.13
C ALA A 184 35.12 0.02 -0.17
N SER A 185 34.81 -0.72 -1.23
CA SER A 185 34.33 -0.15 -2.48
C SER A 185 33.04 0.64 -2.29
N THR A 186 32.99 1.84 -2.86
CA THR A 186 31.79 2.69 -2.90
C THR A 186 31.05 2.61 -4.22
N THR A 187 31.62 1.90 -5.21
CA THR A 187 31.12 1.87 -6.59
C THR A 187 30.77 0.48 -7.08
N ASN A 188 31.31 -0.57 -6.48
CA ASN A 188 31.05 -1.96 -6.84
C ASN A 188 30.42 -2.71 -5.65
N ALA A 189 29.61 -3.72 -5.97
CA ALA A 189 29.15 -4.66 -4.96
C ALA A 189 30.31 -5.56 -4.52
N SER A 190 30.42 -5.84 -3.22
CA SER A 190 31.46 -6.71 -2.67
C SER A 190 31.40 -8.13 -3.23
N ILE A 191 30.20 -8.62 -3.52
CA ILE A 191 29.98 -9.85 -4.30
C ILE A 191 28.96 -9.53 -5.39
N SER A 192 29.34 -9.71 -6.65
CA SER A 192 28.43 -9.61 -7.79
C SER A 192 28.40 -10.93 -8.56
N ILE A 193 27.23 -11.55 -8.67
CA ILE A 193 27.03 -12.81 -9.40
C ILE A 193 26.04 -12.53 -10.52
N ASN A 194 26.54 -12.56 -11.77
CA ASN A 194 25.71 -12.42 -12.96
C ASN A 194 25.54 -13.78 -13.65
N LYS A 195 24.43 -14.46 -13.36
CA LYS A 195 24.08 -15.73 -13.98
C LYS A 195 23.49 -15.51 -15.37
N THR A 196 24.34 -15.59 -16.40
CA THR A 196 23.94 -15.32 -17.80
C THR A 196 23.33 -16.51 -18.55
N GLY A 197 23.44 -17.74 -18.00
CA GLY A 197 22.85 -18.95 -18.59
C GLY A 197 21.47 -19.33 -18.00
N GLY A 198 20.56 -19.88 -18.80
CA GLY A 198 19.11 -19.83 -18.57
C GLY A 198 18.41 -20.85 -17.65
N THR A 199 19.09 -21.77 -16.95
CA THR A 199 18.37 -22.87 -16.24
C THR A 199 18.68 -23.03 -14.75
N ALA A 200 19.85 -22.62 -14.27
CA ALA A 200 20.24 -22.79 -12.87
C ALA A 200 20.08 -21.49 -12.07
N ASN A 201 19.90 -21.63 -10.75
CA ASN A 201 19.77 -20.53 -9.79
C ASN A 201 20.95 -19.54 -9.85
N ILE A 202 20.70 -18.29 -9.47
CA ILE A 202 21.74 -17.27 -9.26
C ILE A 202 22.56 -17.61 -8.02
N LEU A 203 21.89 -18.04 -6.94
CA LEU A 203 22.51 -18.44 -5.68
C LEU A 203 21.77 -19.65 -5.11
N ASP A 204 22.51 -20.65 -4.66
CA ASP A 204 21.98 -21.76 -3.88
C ASP A 204 22.91 -22.03 -2.69
N LEU A 205 22.43 -21.72 -1.49
CA LEU A 205 23.11 -22.04 -0.25
C LEU A 205 22.51 -23.31 0.30
N MET A 206 23.33 -24.34 0.44
CA MET A 206 22.88 -25.67 0.83
C MET A 206 23.45 -26.08 2.19
N ARG A 207 22.65 -26.82 2.97
CA ARG A 207 23.10 -27.56 4.15
C ARG A 207 22.83 -29.04 3.93
N SER A 208 23.87 -29.86 3.94
CA SER A 208 23.77 -31.32 3.74
C SER A 208 22.99 -31.73 2.48
N GLY A 209 23.18 -31.01 1.37
CA GLY A 209 22.49 -31.28 0.11
C GLY A 209 21.06 -30.74 0.01
N VAL A 210 20.59 -29.95 1.00
CA VAL A 210 19.29 -29.27 0.97
C VAL A 210 19.49 -27.77 0.83
N SER A 211 18.88 -27.14 -0.17
CA SER A 211 18.84 -25.68 -0.32
C SER A 211 18.14 -25.04 0.88
N VAL A 212 18.86 -24.19 1.62
CA VAL A 212 18.33 -23.40 2.75
C VAL A 212 18.03 -21.95 2.38
N LEU A 213 18.73 -21.43 1.37
CA LEU A 213 18.40 -20.20 0.66
C LEU A 213 18.67 -20.41 -0.82
N SER A 214 17.67 -20.20 -1.66
CA SER A 214 17.82 -20.21 -3.11
C SER A 214 17.29 -18.92 -3.71
N ILE A 215 18.03 -18.37 -4.65
CA ILE A 215 17.62 -17.27 -5.53
C ILE A 215 17.61 -17.82 -6.95
N ALA A 216 16.43 -18.09 -7.47
CA ALA A 216 16.24 -18.57 -8.84
C ALA A 216 16.70 -17.51 -9.87
N ASN A 217 16.94 -17.94 -11.10
CA ASN A 217 17.42 -17.05 -12.17
C ASN A 217 16.43 -15.95 -12.59
N ASN A 218 15.17 -16.07 -12.17
CA ASN A 218 14.13 -15.05 -12.34
C ASN A 218 13.94 -14.18 -11.09
N GLY A 219 14.78 -14.33 -10.07
CA GLY A 219 14.72 -13.58 -8.82
C GLY A 219 13.77 -14.15 -7.76
N ALA A 220 13.08 -15.26 -8.02
CA ALA A 220 12.27 -15.91 -6.99
C ALA A 220 13.17 -16.42 -5.85
N THR A 221 12.80 -16.10 -4.61
CA THR A 221 13.58 -16.47 -3.43
C THR A 221 12.85 -17.50 -2.58
N SER A 222 13.58 -18.47 -2.05
CA SER A 222 13.06 -19.43 -1.08
C SER A 222 13.94 -19.49 0.14
N PHE A 223 13.33 -19.32 1.32
CA PHE A 223 13.96 -19.55 2.62
C PHE A 223 13.42 -20.86 3.18
N ARG A 224 14.32 -21.81 3.45
CA ARG A 224 13.94 -23.14 3.93
C ARG A 224 14.86 -23.56 5.07
N ASN A 225 14.34 -23.51 6.27
CA ASN A 225 14.98 -24.16 7.39
C ASN A 225 15.03 -25.69 7.17
N THR A 226 16.11 -26.31 7.61
CA THR A 226 16.21 -27.78 7.61
C THR A 226 15.38 -28.43 8.72
N THR A 227 14.92 -27.64 9.68
CA THR A 227 14.08 -28.05 10.81
C THR A 227 13.10 -26.94 11.10
N ASN A 228 11.81 -27.26 11.23
CA ASN A 228 10.77 -26.30 11.60
C ASN A 228 11.13 -25.53 12.87
N THR A 229 10.82 -24.24 12.92
CA THR A 229 11.12 -23.34 14.05
C THR A 229 10.08 -22.22 14.14
N THR A 230 9.94 -21.61 15.32
CA THR A 230 9.06 -20.47 15.57
C THR A 230 9.54 -19.17 14.91
N THR A 231 10.77 -19.15 14.40
CA THR A 231 11.46 -17.97 13.87
C THR A 231 12.10 -18.22 12.50
N ALA A 232 11.41 -18.94 11.61
CA ALA A 232 12.00 -19.48 10.38
C ALA A 232 12.42 -18.39 9.38
N PHE A 233 11.74 -17.24 9.42
CA PHE A 233 12.16 -16.02 8.76
C PHE A 233 11.77 -14.83 9.63
N GLN A 234 12.72 -13.91 9.81
CA GLN A 234 12.52 -12.73 10.64
C GLN A 234 13.00 -11.48 9.94
N ILE A 235 12.18 -10.43 9.99
CA ILE A 235 12.61 -9.06 9.75
C ILE A 235 12.55 -8.35 11.09
N GLN A 236 13.69 -7.84 11.54
CA GLN A 236 13.81 -7.12 12.80
C GLN A 236 14.21 -5.67 12.56
N ASN A 237 13.81 -4.77 13.47
CA ASN A 237 14.36 -3.42 13.47
C ASN A 237 15.77 -3.39 14.10
N ALA A 238 16.41 -2.22 14.10
CA ALA A 238 17.75 -2.04 14.67
C ALA A 238 17.84 -2.33 16.18
N ALA A 239 16.71 -2.28 16.90
CA ALA A 239 16.62 -2.62 18.31
C ALA A 239 16.42 -4.14 18.56
N GLY A 240 16.30 -4.95 17.50
CA GLY A 240 16.06 -6.40 17.59
C GLY A 240 14.58 -6.79 17.75
N GLU A 241 13.64 -5.84 17.63
CA GLU A 241 12.21 -6.17 17.68
C GLU A 241 11.77 -6.83 16.37
N GLN A 242 10.96 -7.88 16.47
CA GLN A 242 10.43 -8.61 15.32
C GLN A 242 9.28 -7.84 14.68
N LEU A 243 9.49 -7.37 13.44
CA LEU A 243 8.46 -6.72 12.63
C LEU A 243 7.67 -7.72 11.80
N ILE A 244 8.35 -8.75 11.28
CA ILE A 244 7.74 -9.90 10.59
C ILE A 244 8.38 -11.16 11.15
N ASN A 245 7.56 -12.12 11.55
CA ASN A 245 7.99 -13.43 12.02
C ASN A 245 7.19 -14.53 11.33
N VAL A 246 7.88 -15.52 10.75
CA VAL A 246 7.26 -16.69 10.12
C VAL A 246 7.56 -17.92 10.99
N ASP A 247 6.53 -18.48 11.63
CA ASP A 247 6.60 -19.75 12.36
C ASP A 247 6.32 -20.90 11.39
N THR A 248 7.16 -21.92 11.42
CA THR A 248 7.02 -23.17 10.64
C THR A 248 6.85 -24.41 11.52
N SER A 249 6.95 -24.26 12.84
CA SER A 249 6.87 -25.32 13.85
C SER A 249 5.48 -25.55 14.40
N THR A 250 4.61 -24.53 14.40
CA THR A 250 3.22 -24.65 14.83
C THR A 250 2.31 -24.71 13.61
N THR A 251 2.10 -25.91 13.05
CA THR A 251 0.99 -26.08 12.10
C THR A 251 -0.30 -26.15 12.91
N ASN A 252 -1.16 -25.12 12.82
CA ASN A 252 -2.50 -25.17 13.41
C ASN A 252 -3.34 -26.35 12.91
N ASN A 253 -2.94 -26.97 11.80
CA ASN A 253 -3.59 -28.15 11.27
C ASN A 253 -3.02 -29.44 11.87
N LEU A 254 -3.89 -30.19 12.53
CA LEU A 254 -3.60 -31.45 13.23
C LEU A 254 -3.50 -32.65 12.28
N ILE A 255 -4.07 -32.54 11.09
CA ILE A 255 -3.98 -33.57 10.05
C ILE A 255 -2.89 -33.22 9.04
N THR A 256 -2.22 -34.25 8.52
CA THR A 256 -1.18 -34.10 7.50
C THR A 256 -1.75 -34.31 6.09
N ASN A 257 -1.00 -33.88 5.06
CA ASN A 257 -1.40 -34.00 3.65
C ASN A 257 -2.82 -33.48 3.38
N SER A 258 -3.18 -32.38 4.03
CA SER A 258 -4.53 -31.81 3.98
C SER A 258 -4.76 -30.91 2.77
N ASN A 259 -3.67 -30.57 2.06
CA ASN A 259 -3.60 -29.77 0.84
C ASN A 259 -3.30 -30.60 -0.41
N PHE A 260 -3.06 -31.92 -0.26
CA PHE A 260 -2.98 -32.86 -1.39
C PHE A 260 -2.00 -32.48 -2.51
N GLU A 261 -0.86 -31.89 -2.17
CA GLU A 261 0.11 -31.36 -3.14
C GLU A 261 0.91 -32.44 -3.87
N SER A 262 0.90 -33.68 -3.36
CA SER A 262 1.72 -34.76 -3.93
C SER A 262 1.02 -36.12 -4.03
N ASN A 263 0.05 -36.42 -3.17
CA ASN A 263 -0.64 -37.72 -3.14
C ASN A 263 -1.86 -37.66 -2.19
N THR A 264 -2.47 -38.82 -1.91
CA THR A 264 -3.62 -38.99 -1.00
C THR A 264 -3.23 -39.69 0.31
N THR A 265 -1.96 -39.75 0.68
CA THR A 265 -1.48 -40.44 1.89
C THR A 265 -2.22 -39.93 3.13
N GLY A 266 -2.64 -40.86 4.01
CA GLY A 266 -3.42 -40.58 5.22
C GLY A 266 -4.93 -40.52 4.99
N TRP A 267 -5.38 -40.34 3.75
CA TRP A 267 -6.80 -40.36 3.39
C TRP A 267 -7.24 -41.72 2.87
N ALA A 268 -8.47 -42.10 3.21
CA ALA A 268 -9.09 -43.34 2.76
C ALA A 268 -10.51 -43.10 2.25
N ALA A 269 -10.99 -44.01 1.40
CA ALA A 269 -12.38 -44.04 0.98
C ALA A 269 -13.30 -44.26 2.19
N LYS A 270 -14.43 -43.55 2.21
CA LYS A 270 -15.57 -43.85 3.09
C LYS A 270 -16.66 -44.50 2.25
N GLY A 271 -17.05 -45.71 2.63
CA GLY A 271 -17.91 -46.56 1.79
C GLY A 271 -17.12 -47.15 0.61
N SER A 272 -17.74 -47.23 -0.55
CA SER A 272 -17.15 -47.75 -1.81
C SER A 272 -16.60 -46.66 -2.73
N SER A 273 -16.51 -45.41 -2.27
CA SER A 273 -15.96 -44.31 -3.06
C SER A 273 -14.54 -44.59 -3.55
N THR A 274 -14.17 -43.96 -4.66
CA THR A 274 -12.78 -43.97 -5.16
C THR A 274 -12.13 -42.62 -4.94
N ILE A 275 -10.96 -42.61 -4.27
CA ILE A 275 -10.20 -41.38 -4.04
C ILE A 275 -8.92 -41.34 -4.89
N SER A 276 -8.56 -40.16 -5.39
CA SER A 276 -7.32 -39.94 -6.12
C SER A 276 -6.88 -38.47 -6.01
N GLN A 277 -5.59 -38.20 -6.20
CA GLN A 277 -5.12 -36.82 -6.32
C GLN A 277 -5.39 -36.31 -7.75
N THR A 278 -5.82 -35.05 -7.89
CA THR A 278 -5.92 -34.38 -9.19
C THR A 278 -5.22 -33.02 -9.17
N THR A 279 -4.61 -32.63 -10.30
CA THR A 279 -3.97 -31.31 -10.47
C THR A 279 -4.85 -30.33 -11.25
N SER A 280 -5.95 -30.82 -11.84
CA SER A 280 -6.83 -30.06 -12.73
C SER A 280 -7.90 -29.27 -11.98
N GLN A 281 -8.37 -29.80 -10.85
CA GLN A 281 -9.32 -29.13 -9.96
C GLN A 281 -8.61 -28.90 -8.64
N LYS A 282 -8.33 -27.66 -8.26
CA LYS A 282 -7.65 -27.31 -7.00
C LYS A 282 -8.10 -25.95 -6.49
N PHE A 283 -8.02 -25.77 -5.18
CA PHE A 283 -8.27 -24.50 -4.51
C PHE A 283 -6.96 -23.75 -4.31
N LEU A 284 -5.93 -24.44 -3.80
CA LEU A 284 -4.59 -23.90 -3.59
C LEU A 284 -3.52 -24.87 -4.13
N GLY A 285 -2.32 -24.34 -4.37
CA GLY A 285 -1.16 -25.14 -4.78
C GLY A 285 -1.30 -25.87 -6.12
N ASN A 286 -0.85 -27.12 -6.14
CA ASN A 286 -0.67 -28.00 -7.30
C ASN A 286 -1.71 -29.11 -7.38
N GLY A 287 -2.38 -29.51 -6.29
CA GLY A 287 -3.32 -30.63 -6.30
C GLY A 287 -4.48 -30.54 -5.29
N SER A 288 -5.49 -31.39 -5.48
CA SER A 288 -6.59 -31.62 -4.53
C SER A 288 -6.99 -33.10 -4.50
N LEU A 289 -7.82 -33.50 -3.53
CA LEU A 289 -8.40 -34.84 -3.50
C LEU A 289 -9.68 -34.89 -4.32
N SER A 290 -9.71 -35.77 -5.32
CA SER A 290 -10.92 -36.17 -6.04
C SER A 290 -11.55 -37.39 -5.36
N ILE A 291 -12.87 -37.34 -5.18
CA ILE A 291 -13.70 -38.37 -4.54
C ILE A 291 -14.83 -38.70 -5.50
N ALA A 292 -14.75 -39.84 -6.17
CA ALA A 292 -15.84 -40.36 -7.00
C ALA A 292 -16.78 -41.19 -6.13
N ASN A 293 -18.02 -40.71 -5.97
CA ASN A 293 -19.07 -41.40 -5.23
C ASN A 293 -20.14 -41.93 -6.19
N ASP A 294 -20.72 -43.09 -5.87
CA ASP A 294 -21.81 -43.71 -6.62
C ASP A 294 -22.99 -44.16 -5.75
N ALA A 295 -22.84 -44.11 -4.41
CA ALA A 295 -23.89 -44.42 -3.46
C ALA A 295 -24.06 -43.37 -2.35
N ALA A 296 -25.07 -43.58 -1.50
CA ALA A 296 -25.36 -42.76 -0.34
C ALA A 296 -24.39 -43.06 0.82
N ASN A 297 -24.07 -42.03 1.61
CA ASN A 297 -23.16 -42.07 2.76
C ASN A 297 -21.68 -42.33 2.42
N GLU A 298 -21.30 -42.16 1.16
CA GLU A 298 -19.93 -42.30 0.71
C GLU A 298 -19.16 -40.99 0.66
N GLY A 299 -17.84 -41.07 0.74
CA GLY A 299 -16.97 -39.91 0.62
C GLY A 299 -15.52 -40.20 0.95
N ALA A 300 -14.85 -39.32 1.68
CA ALA A 300 -13.47 -39.54 2.13
C ALA A 300 -13.37 -39.39 3.64
N LYS A 301 -12.46 -40.15 4.24
CA LYS A 301 -12.13 -40.09 5.67
C LYS A 301 -10.63 -39.97 5.90
N TYR A 302 -10.29 -39.42 7.07
CA TYR A 302 -8.92 -39.36 7.57
C TYR A 302 -8.92 -39.84 9.01
N ASP A 303 -8.18 -40.91 9.29
CA ASP A 303 -8.06 -41.45 10.64
C ASP A 303 -7.19 -40.52 11.49
N TYR A 304 -7.73 -40.03 12.60
CA TYR A 304 -7.04 -39.11 13.51
C TYR A 304 -7.45 -39.42 14.95
N ALA A 305 -6.48 -39.54 15.84
CA ALA A 305 -6.71 -39.78 17.26
C ALA A 305 -7.27 -38.53 17.95
N LEU A 306 -8.59 -38.37 17.89
CA LEU A 306 -9.31 -37.32 18.61
C LEU A 306 -9.16 -37.54 20.12
N ALA A 307 -8.95 -36.47 20.87
CA ALA A 307 -8.92 -36.53 22.34
C ALA A 307 -10.35 -36.39 22.87
N SER A 308 -10.71 -37.13 23.93
CA SER A 308 -12.00 -37.00 24.61
C SER A 308 -12.22 -35.57 25.15
N GLN A 309 -13.48 -35.16 25.26
CA GLN A 309 -13.87 -33.86 25.82
C GLN A 309 -13.12 -32.65 25.21
N THR A 310 -12.70 -32.75 23.94
CA THR A 310 -11.89 -31.72 23.28
C THR A 310 -12.68 -31.10 22.14
N THR A 311 -12.71 -29.77 22.08
CA THR A 311 -13.34 -29.02 20.99
C THR A 311 -12.40 -28.90 19.80
N TYR A 312 -12.93 -29.19 18.62
CA TYR A 312 -12.23 -29.08 17.35
C TYR A 312 -13.00 -28.19 16.38
N THR A 313 -12.28 -27.53 15.49
CA THR A 313 -12.84 -26.94 14.27
C THR A 313 -12.35 -27.74 13.07
N LEU A 314 -13.29 -28.19 12.26
CA LEU A 314 -13.06 -28.96 11.04
C LEU A 314 -13.56 -28.17 9.84
N THR A 315 -12.71 -27.99 8.83
CA THR A 315 -13.06 -27.29 7.60
C THR A 315 -12.59 -28.04 6.36
N PHE A 316 -13.38 -27.95 5.29
CA PHE A 316 -13.07 -28.44 3.95
C PHE A 316 -13.38 -27.32 2.95
N TYR A 317 -12.55 -27.14 1.93
CA TYR A 317 -13.02 -26.52 0.69
C TYR A 317 -13.49 -27.63 -0.22
N ALA A 318 -14.74 -27.58 -0.69
CA ALA A 318 -15.33 -28.62 -1.53
C ALA A 318 -16.02 -28.05 -2.77
N LYS A 319 -15.92 -28.76 -3.90
CA LYS A 319 -16.69 -28.47 -5.13
C LYS A 319 -17.04 -29.75 -5.88
N SER A 320 -17.89 -29.66 -6.88
CA SER A 320 -18.09 -30.74 -7.85
C SER A 320 -18.30 -30.17 -9.25
N SER A 321 -17.32 -30.34 -10.13
CA SER A 321 -17.34 -29.75 -11.49
C SER A 321 -18.41 -30.32 -12.41
N SER A 322 -19.04 -31.44 -12.05
CA SER A 322 -20.12 -32.07 -12.81
C SER A 322 -21.51 -31.48 -12.50
N LEU A 323 -21.63 -30.58 -11.53
CA LEU A 323 -22.92 -30.04 -11.09
C LEU A 323 -23.35 -28.82 -11.90
N THR A 324 -24.49 -28.93 -12.57
CA THR A 324 -25.24 -27.81 -13.16
C THR A 324 -26.22 -27.18 -12.17
N VAL A 325 -26.62 -27.92 -11.14
CA VAL A 325 -27.43 -27.48 -10.00
C VAL A 325 -26.70 -27.82 -8.71
N ALA A 326 -26.73 -26.92 -7.72
CA ALA A 326 -26.04 -27.13 -6.46
C ALA A 326 -26.58 -28.35 -5.71
N ALA A 327 -25.68 -29.12 -5.09
CA ALA A 327 -26.04 -30.26 -4.25
C ALA A 327 -26.05 -29.84 -2.79
N THR A 328 -27.17 -30.04 -2.09
CA THR A 328 -27.37 -29.69 -0.66
C THR A 328 -27.36 -30.92 0.23
N THR A 329 -26.57 -31.94 -0.14
CA THR A 329 -26.57 -33.28 0.46
C THR A 329 -25.22 -33.65 1.07
N ILE A 330 -24.37 -32.67 1.35
CA ILE A 330 -23.02 -32.92 1.88
C ILE A 330 -23.02 -32.82 3.40
N ASN A 331 -22.46 -33.83 4.07
CA ASN A 331 -22.25 -33.82 5.51
C ASN A 331 -20.75 -33.91 5.82
N ILE A 332 -20.32 -33.22 6.86
CA ILE A 332 -19.00 -33.43 7.48
C ILE A 332 -19.18 -33.83 8.94
N GLY A 333 -18.22 -34.59 9.47
CA GLY A 333 -18.33 -35.14 10.81
C GLY A 333 -17.12 -35.92 11.25
N ARG A 334 -17.33 -36.65 12.34
CA ARG A 334 -16.33 -37.52 12.96
C ARG A 334 -16.97 -38.80 13.49
N THR A 335 -16.15 -39.79 13.85
CA THR A 335 -16.58 -40.94 14.65
C THR A 335 -15.86 -40.94 15.99
N GLU A 336 -16.59 -41.13 17.09
CA GLU A 336 -16.02 -41.15 18.45
C GLU A 336 -15.68 -42.56 18.94
N ASP A 337 -16.23 -43.59 18.30
CA ASP A 337 -16.02 -45.02 18.57
C ASP A 337 -15.34 -45.76 17.40
N GLY A 338 -15.12 -45.07 16.28
CA GLY A 338 -14.61 -45.62 15.01
C GLY A 338 -15.66 -46.27 14.11
N ALA A 339 -16.93 -46.33 14.53
CA ALA A 339 -18.01 -46.99 13.80
C ALA A 339 -19.22 -46.07 13.51
N THR A 340 -19.61 -45.26 14.48
CA THR A 340 -20.82 -44.43 14.43
C THR A 340 -20.50 -43.03 13.91
N ASP A 341 -21.17 -42.64 12.83
CA ASP A 341 -21.04 -41.32 12.21
C ASP A 341 -21.76 -40.23 13.02
N SER A 342 -20.98 -39.34 13.63
CA SER A 342 -21.48 -38.15 14.33
C SER A 342 -21.28 -36.92 13.44
N ASN A 343 -22.31 -36.54 12.67
CA ASN A 343 -22.26 -35.36 11.81
C ASN A 343 -22.18 -34.08 12.67
N CYS A 344 -21.31 -33.15 12.28
CA CYS A 344 -21.21 -31.83 12.91
C CYS A 344 -21.77 -30.71 12.00
N ALA A 345 -21.88 -30.95 10.70
CA ALA A 345 -22.65 -30.12 9.77
C ALA A 345 -23.34 -31.01 8.73
N THR A 346 -24.62 -30.74 8.48
CA THR A 346 -25.48 -31.53 7.60
C THR A 346 -26.05 -30.69 6.46
N GLY A 347 -26.39 -31.33 5.33
CA GLY A 347 -27.11 -30.68 4.22
C GLY A 347 -26.34 -29.53 3.55
N GLN A 348 -25.01 -29.58 3.58
CA GLN A 348 -24.14 -28.52 3.09
C GLN A 348 -24.16 -28.44 1.56
N THR A 349 -24.08 -27.22 1.05
CA THR A 349 -24.21 -26.93 -0.37
C THR A 349 -22.87 -26.87 -1.09
N ILE A 350 -22.68 -27.70 -2.11
CA ILE A 350 -21.55 -27.58 -3.06
C ILE A 350 -22.06 -27.30 -4.47
N ASN A 351 -21.25 -26.62 -5.29
CA ASN A 351 -21.63 -26.22 -6.64
C ASN A 351 -20.50 -26.49 -7.65
N GLY A 352 -20.81 -26.32 -8.95
CA GLY A 352 -19.84 -26.46 -10.05
C GLY A 352 -19.06 -25.19 -10.37
N ALA A 353 -19.59 -24.01 -10.02
CA ALA A 353 -19.03 -22.70 -10.38
C ALA A 353 -17.83 -22.29 -9.51
N GLY A 354 -17.68 -22.87 -8.31
CA GLY A 354 -16.60 -22.50 -7.38
C GLY A 354 -16.45 -23.47 -6.20
N TRP A 355 -15.47 -23.17 -5.34
CA TRP A 355 -15.20 -23.91 -4.11
C TRP A 355 -16.06 -23.35 -2.97
N THR A 356 -16.80 -24.23 -2.28
CA THR A 356 -17.51 -23.89 -1.05
C THR A 356 -16.66 -24.26 0.15
N LYS A 357 -16.48 -23.34 1.10
CA LYS A 357 -15.95 -23.68 2.42
C LYS A 357 -17.05 -24.29 3.28
N ILE A 358 -16.85 -25.52 3.71
CA ILE A 358 -17.71 -26.22 4.66
C ILE A 358 -16.96 -26.25 6.00
N SER A 359 -17.62 -25.84 7.08
CA SER A 359 -17.01 -25.71 8.40
C SER A 359 -17.95 -26.21 9.48
N CYS A 360 -17.43 -26.90 10.47
CA CYS A 360 -18.15 -27.22 11.70
C CYS A 360 -17.21 -27.10 12.91
N VAL A 361 -17.81 -26.86 14.06
CA VAL A 361 -17.16 -26.98 15.37
C VAL A 361 -17.84 -28.12 16.09
N PHE A 362 -17.07 -29.02 16.69
CA PHE A 362 -17.61 -30.11 17.49
C PHE A 362 -16.78 -30.31 18.75
N THR A 363 -17.42 -30.72 19.83
CA THR A 363 -16.75 -31.25 21.02
C THR A 363 -16.92 -32.76 20.99
N THR A 364 -15.84 -33.48 21.21
CA THR A 364 -15.90 -34.94 21.30
C THR A 364 -16.44 -35.36 22.66
N GLY A 365 -17.26 -36.41 22.71
CA GLY A 365 -17.56 -37.11 23.95
C GLY A 365 -16.38 -37.96 24.45
N ASN A 366 -16.69 -39.17 24.94
CA ASN A 366 -15.67 -40.17 25.26
C ASN A 366 -15.19 -40.85 23.98
N VAL A 367 -13.94 -40.57 23.61
CA VAL A 367 -13.32 -41.15 22.44
C VAL A 367 -12.79 -42.56 22.75
N THR A 368 -13.21 -43.54 21.95
CA THR A 368 -12.78 -44.95 22.00
C THR A 368 -12.48 -45.47 20.59
N GLY A 369 -11.59 -46.47 20.46
CA GLY A 369 -11.30 -47.09 19.16
C GLY A 369 -10.45 -46.25 18.20
N THR A 370 -10.58 -46.50 16.89
CA THR A 370 -9.85 -45.78 15.82
C THR A 370 -10.77 -44.74 15.17
N ASN A 371 -10.57 -43.48 15.55
CA ASN A 371 -11.43 -42.37 15.16
C ASN A 371 -11.03 -41.77 13.81
N HIS A 372 -12.00 -41.19 13.12
CA HIS A 372 -11.75 -40.46 11.89
C HIS A 372 -12.66 -39.25 11.74
N ILE A 373 -12.17 -38.27 10.99
CA ILE A 373 -13.01 -37.21 10.41
C ILE A 373 -13.45 -37.65 9.01
N TYR A 374 -14.57 -37.13 8.53
CA TYR A 374 -15.05 -37.42 7.19
C TYR A 374 -15.79 -36.26 6.53
N ILE A 375 -15.86 -36.35 5.21
CA ILE A 375 -16.86 -35.68 4.37
C ILE A 375 -17.59 -36.76 3.57
N LYS A 376 -18.92 -36.66 3.48
CA LYS A 376 -19.75 -37.61 2.73
C LYS A 376 -20.92 -36.94 2.03
N GLN A 377 -21.43 -37.58 0.98
CA GLN A 377 -22.74 -37.26 0.42
C GLN A 377 -23.82 -38.15 1.06
N THR A 378 -25.04 -37.64 1.21
CA THR A 378 -26.16 -38.39 1.81
C THR A 378 -27.10 -39.01 0.79
N ASP A 379 -27.07 -38.55 -0.47
CA ASP A 379 -27.86 -39.10 -1.58
C ASP A 379 -27.06 -40.09 -2.42
N ALA A 380 -27.77 -40.93 -3.19
CA ALA A 380 -27.17 -41.95 -4.05
C ALA A 380 -26.83 -41.45 -5.47
N THR A 381 -26.67 -40.13 -5.64
CA THR A 381 -26.38 -39.56 -6.96
C THR A 381 -24.89 -39.69 -7.25
N ALA A 382 -24.55 -40.29 -8.40
CA ALA A 382 -23.17 -40.37 -8.84
C ALA A 382 -22.59 -38.97 -9.12
N ARG A 383 -21.48 -38.62 -8.47
CA ARG A 383 -20.76 -37.35 -8.67
C ARG A 383 -19.33 -37.44 -8.16
N THR A 384 -18.48 -36.56 -8.70
CA THR A 384 -17.11 -36.40 -8.25
C THR A 384 -16.97 -35.13 -7.42
N ILE A 385 -16.73 -35.30 -6.13
CA ILE A 385 -16.46 -34.21 -5.20
C ILE A 385 -14.95 -33.99 -5.14
N TYR A 386 -14.52 -32.74 -5.22
CA TYR A 386 -13.13 -32.36 -4.99
C TYR A 386 -13.04 -31.69 -3.63
N ILE A 387 -12.08 -32.08 -2.80
CA ILE A 387 -11.76 -31.42 -1.54
C ILE A 387 -10.33 -30.94 -1.51
N ASP A 388 -10.11 -29.80 -0.88
CA ASP A 388 -8.80 -29.18 -0.74
C ASP A 388 -8.72 -28.39 0.57
N SER A 389 -7.49 -28.09 1.01
CA SER A 389 -7.16 -27.24 2.14
C SER A 389 -7.97 -27.61 3.39
N VAL A 390 -8.04 -28.92 3.67
CA VAL A 390 -8.72 -29.43 4.84
C VAL A 390 -7.99 -28.94 6.08
N GLN A 391 -8.72 -28.54 7.09
CA GLN A 391 -8.13 -28.15 8.37
C GLN A 391 -8.90 -28.81 9.51
N LEU A 392 -8.18 -29.50 10.38
CA LEU A 392 -8.63 -29.90 11.70
C LEU A 392 -7.72 -29.20 12.72
N GLN A 393 -8.30 -28.45 13.65
CA GLN A 393 -7.53 -27.79 14.71
C GLN A 393 -8.25 -27.92 16.04
N THR A 394 -7.51 -28.03 17.14
CA THR A 394 -8.08 -27.83 18.48
C THR A 394 -8.56 -26.39 18.57
N SER A 395 -9.79 -26.21 19.02
CA SER A 395 -10.35 -24.90 19.33
C SER A 395 -10.42 -24.76 20.85
N ALA A 396 -10.19 -23.54 21.35
CA ALA A 396 -10.38 -23.27 22.76
C ALA A 396 -11.84 -23.60 23.12
N SER A 397 -12.05 -24.52 24.06
CA SER A 397 -13.37 -24.76 24.65
C SER A 397 -13.70 -23.51 25.47
N LEU A 398 -14.43 -22.58 24.87
CA LEU A 398 -14.81 -21.34 25.55
C LEU A 398 -15.83 -21.60 26.65
N ILE A 399 -16.65 -22.64 26.48
CA ILE A 399 -17.60 -23.17 27.45
C ILE A 399 -17.49 -24.70 27.37
N GLY A 400 -17.59 -25.40 28.50
CA GLY A 400 -17.59 -26.87 28.54
C GLY A 400 -18.96 -27.47 28.22
N ASN A 401 -18.97 -28.72 27.75
CA ASN A 401 -20.17 -29.57 27.59
C ASN A 401 -21.39 -28.83 27.01
N THR A 402 -21.31 -28.44 25.74
CA THR A 402 -22.27 -27.55 25.11
C THR A 402 -23.44 -28.25 24.41
N ASP A 403 -23.32 -29.55 24.16
CA ASP A 403 -24.32 -30.41 23.48
C ASP A 403 -25.02 -31.37 24.46
N PHE A 404 -24.50 -31.57 25.67
CA PHE A 404 -25.17 -32.30 26.77
C PHE A 404 -25.55 -33.76 26.46
N GLU A 405 -24.80 -34.42 25.58
CA GLU A 405 -25.12 -35.76 25.10
C GLU A 405 -25.02 -36.85 26.18
N VAL A 406 -24.25 -36.59 27.25
CA VAL A 406 -23.94 -37.59 28.29
C VAL A 406 -24.28 -37.11 29.70
N ASN A 407 -24.05 -35.84 30.02
CA ASN A 407 -24.26 -35.28 31.36
C ASN A 407 -24.40 -33.75 31.31
N THR A 408 -24.50 -33.10 32.46
CA THR A 408 -24.55 -31.63 32.60
C THR A 408 -23.30 -31.07 33.29
N SER A 409 -22.16 -31.77 33.22
CA SER A 409 -20.88 -31.28 33.77
C SER A 409 -20.52 -29.94 33.12
N ASP A 410 -19.73 -29.12 33.82
CA ASP A 410 -19.38 -27.73 33.45
C ASP A 410 -20.53 -26.70 33.55
N TRP A 411 -21.76 -27.16 33.78
CA TRP A 411 -22.93 -26.32 34.00
C TRP A 411 -23.43 -26.43 35.44
N VAL A 412 -23.89 -25.31 35.98
CA VAL A 412 -24.45 -25.21 37.32
C VAL A 412 -25.77 -24.45 37.30
N GLY A 413 -26.68 -24.87 38.19
CA GLY A 413 -27.96 -24.22 38.39
C GLY A 413 -27.78 -22.79 38.88
N TYR A 414 -28.30 -21.83 38.11
CA TYR A 414 -28.31 -20.43 38.48
C TYR A 414 -29.49 -20.14 39.40
N SER A 415 -29.24 -19.52 40.55
CA SER A 415 -30.24 -19.21 41.59
C SER A 415 -31.04 -20.43 42.11
N GLY A 416 -30.49 -21.65 42.03
CA GLY A 416 -31.09 -22.85 42.62
C GLY A 416 -31.84 -23.78 41.65
N ALA A 417 -31.82 -23.50 40.34
CA ALA A 417 -32.39 -24.41 39.34
C ALA A 417 -31.71 -25.79 39.36
N ALA A 418 -32.50 -26.85 39.20
CA ALA A 418 -31.98 -28.21 39.09
C ALA A 418 -31.65 -28.54 37.63
N LEU A 419 -30.46 -29.10 37.38
CA LEU A 419 -30.00 -29.51 36.06
C LEU A 419 -29.96 -31.04 35.96
N ALA A 420 -30.48 -31.59 34.87
CA ALA A 420 -30.38 -33.01 34.57
C ALA A 420 -30.17 -33.20 33.05
N GLN A 421 -29.47 -34.27 32.67
CA GLN A 421 -29.43 -34.68 31.27
C GLN A 421 -30.71 -35.45 30.95
N THR A 422 -31.27 -35.25 29.76
CA THR A 422 -32.41 -36.03 29.27
C THR A 422 -32.21 -36.47 27.82
N GLY A 423 -32.60 -37.71 27.52
CA GLY A 423 -32.70 -38.23 26.16
C GLY A 423 -34.10 -38.14 25.55
N THR A 424 -35.08 -37.56 26.25
CA THR A 424 -36.48 -37.49 25.77
C THR A 424 -36.78 -36.26 24.94
N GLN A 425 -36.01 -35.19 25.14
CA GLN A 425 -36.18 -33.91 24.46
C GLN A 425 -34.80 -33.35 24.12
N PHE A 426 -34.49 -33.14 22.85
CA PHE A 426 -33.21 -32.59 22.37
C PHE A 426 -33.40 -31.95 20.99
N TYR A 427 -32.49 -31.04 20.60
CA TYR A 427 -32.51 -30.38 19.30
C TYR A 427 -31.74 -31.20 18.27
N THR A 428 -30.56 -31.71 18.64
CA THR A 428 -29.78 -32.66 17.83
C THR A 428 -29.18 -33.76 18.69
N GLY A 429 -28.65 -34.82 18.07
CA GLY A 429 -27.95 -35.87 18.81
C GLY A 429 -28.89 -36.83 19.56
N ALA A 430 -28.56 -37.13 20.81
CA ALA A 430 -29.20 -38.12 21.66
C ALA A 430 -29.59 -37.59 23.06
N GLY A 431 -29.19 -36.37 23.43
CA GLY A 431 -29.60 -35.77 24.69
C GLY A 431 -29.50 -34.24 24.73
N SER A 432 -30.14 -33.63 25.74
CA SER A 432 -30.02 -32.21 26.06
C SER A 432 -30.01 -31.99 27.58
N MET A 433 -29.78 -30.76 28.03
CA MET A 433 -29.91 -30.38 29.43
C MET A 433 -31.35 -29.94 29.75
N GLN A 434 -32.02 -30.69 30.61
CA GLN A 434 -33.25 -30.26 31.27
C GLN A 434 -32.91 -29.33 32.45
N VAL A 435 -33.60 -28.20 32.52
CA VAL A 435 -33.51 -27.22 33.58
C VAL A 435 -34.88 -27.11 34.25
N SER A 436 -34.93 -27.34 35.56
CA SER A 436 -36.16 -27.24 36.37
C SER A 436 -36.01 -26.09 37.36
N THR A 437 -36.87 -25.06 37.24
CA THR A 437 -36.89 -23.92 38.16
C THR A 437 -37.54 -24.27 39.50
N SER A 438 -37.16 -23.57 40.56
CA SER A 438 -37.70 -23.73 41.91
C SER A 438 -38.98 -22.92 42.10
N THR A 439 -39.88 -23.41 42.96
CA THR A 439 -41.11 -22.69 43.34
C THR A 439 -40.91 -21.71 44.51
N THR A 440 -39.65 -21.38 44.85
CA THR A 440 -39.32 -20.69 46.12
C THR A 440 -38.47 -19.45 45.96
N SER A 441 -37.78 -19.28 44.83
CA SER A 441 -36.94 -18.11 44.61
C SER A 441 -37.74 -17.08 43.82
N GLY A 442 -37.98 -15.92 44.43
CA GLY A 442 -38.54 -14.75 43.73
C GLY A 442 -37.57 -14.14 42.70
N SER A 443 -36.67 -14.94 42.13
CA SER A 443 -35.47 -14.54 41.39
C SER A 443 -35.38 -15.25 40.03
N VAL A 444 -34.51 -14.72 39.18
CA VAL A 444 -34.23 -15.28 37.84
C VAL A 444 -33.47 -16.60 37.98
N GLU A 445 -33.92 -17.65 37.31
CA GLU A 445 -33.37 -19.01 37.45
C GLU A 445 -33.03 -19.61 36.08
N GLY A 446 -32.08 -20.52 36.05
CA GLY A 446 -31.72 -21.22 34.83
C GLY A 446 -30.38 -21.95 34.91
N ALA A 447 -29.66 -22.02 33.81
CA ALA A 447 -28.37 -22.70 33.75
C ALA A 447 -27.24 -21.72 33.41
N SER A 448 -26.09 -21.92 34.04
CA SER A 448 -24.90 -21.09 33.82
C SER A 448 -23.64 -21.94 33.71
N ALA A 449 -22.66 -21.46 32.94
CA ALA A 449 -21.36 -22.07 32.80
C ALA A 449 -20.26 -21.00 32.75
N ASN A 450 -19.08 -21.36 33.27
CA ASN A 450 -17.91 -20.48 33.19
C ASN A 450 -17.45 -20.35 31.73
N ALA A 451 -17.02 -19.15 31.35
CA ALA A 451 -16.60 -18.84 29.99
C ALA A 451 -15.11 -18.46 29.93
N SER A 452 -14.28 -19.14 29.15
CA SER A 452 -12.88 -18.71 28.97
C SER A 452 -12.81 -17.56 27.95
N LEU A 453 -12.41 -16.36 28.40
CA LEU A 453 -12.45 -15.13 27.59
C LEU A 453 -11.07 -14.53 27.36
N THR A 454 -10.92 -13.85 26.23
CA THR A 454 -9.80 -12.99 25.89
C THR A 454 -10.25 -11.53 25.97
N PRO A 455 -9.45 -10.60 26.51
CA PRO A 455 -9.77 -9.18 26.49
C PRO A 455 -9.99 -8.64 25.07
N SER A 456 -10.80 -7.59 24.93
CA SER A 456 -11.06 -6.88 23.68
C SER A 456 -11.49 -7.78 22.51
N THR A 457 -12.24 -8.85 22.79
CA THR A 457 -12.65 -9.86 21.82
C THR A 457 -14.16 -9.95 21.75
N THR A 458 -14.73 -9.92 20.53
CA THR A 458 -16.15 -10.16 20.31
C THR A 458 -16.41 -11.66 20.16
N TYR A 459 -17.39 -12.17 20.90
CA TYR A 459 -17.83 -13.55 20.86
C TYR A 459 -19.27 -13.63 20.38
N ARG A 460 -19.57 -14.56 19.47
CA ARG A 460 -20.94 -14.94 19.15
C ARG A 460 -21.36 -16.05 20.09
N VAL A 461 -22.40 -15.79 20.85
CA VAL A 461 -23.03 -16.73 21.77
C VAL A 461 -24.38 -17.17 21.20
N SER A 462 -24.72 -18.44 21.32
CA SER A 462 -26.01 -18.99 20.92
C SER A 462 -26.48 -20.09 21.86
N PHE A 463 -27.78 -20.19 22.08
CA PHE A 463 -28.43 -21.26 22.85
C PHE A 463 -29.64 -21.74 22.06
N TRP A 464 -29.73 -23.05 21.79
CA TRP A 464 -31.02 -23.64 21.43
C TRP A 464 -31.79 -23.94 22.71
N VAL A 465 -32.97 -23.36 22.85
CA VAL A 465 -33.78 -23.47 24.06
C VAL A 465 -35.21 -23.84 23.68
N GLN A 466 -35.82 -24.74 24.44
CA GLN A 466 -37.23 -25.06 24.31
C GLN A 466 -37.91 -25.04 25.68
N LEU A 467 -39.01 -24.29 25.79
CA LEU A 467 -39.92 -24.36 26.92
C LEU A 467 -40.73 -25.66 26.85
N ASP A 468 -40.89 -26.37 27.98
CA ASP A 468 -41.65 -27.63 28.02
C ASP A 468 -43.06 -27.48 27.43
N ALA A 469 -43.50 -28.47 26.67
CA ALA A 469 -44.78 -28.43 25.95
C ALA A 469 -45.98 -28.34 26.91
N GLY A 470 -45.83 -28.75 28.17
CA GLY A 470 -46.85 -28.64 29.22
C GLY A 470 -46.90 -27.29 29.93
N ALA A 471 -46.03 -26.33 29.60
CA ALA A 471 -45.99 -25.04 30.26
C ALA A 471 -47.21 -24.15 29.95
N ALA A 472 -47.64 -23.37 30.95
CA ALA A 472 -48.75 -22.42 30.80
C ALA A 472 -48.31 -21.16 30.03
N GLY A 473 -48.49 -21.18 28.71
CA GLY A 473 -48.22 -20.03 27.84
C GLY A 473 -46.73 -19.80 27.56
N SER A 474 -46.43 -18.72 26.83
CA SER A 474 -45.04 -18.36 26.49
C SER A 474 -44.32 -17.73 27.69
N LYS A 475 -43.02 -18.04 27.83
CA LYS A 475 -42.14 -17.45 28.87
C LYS A 475 -40.98 -16.68 28.23
N THR A 476 -40.41 -15.71 28.95
CA THR A 476 -39.26 -14.92 28.46
C THR A 476 -37.94 -15.47 28.99
N PHE A 477 -37.04 -15.79 28.08
CA PHE A 477 -35.69 -16.26 28.36
C PHE A 477 -34.68 -15.18 28.05
N TRP A 478 -33.71 -15.00 28.93
CA TRP A 478 -32.66 -14.01 28.86
C TRP A 478 -31.30 -14.67 28.82
N LEU A 479 -30.47 -14.21 27.90
CA LEU A 479 -29.05 -14.46 27.88
C LEU A 479 -28.38 -13.46 28.84
N TYR A 480 -27.78 -13.99 29.90
CA TYR A 480 -27.04 -13.22 30.91
C TYR A 480 -25.53 -13.43 30.74
N LYS A 481 -24.76 -12.36 30.94
CA LYS A 481 -23.30 -12.40 30.87
C LYS A 481 -22.64 -11.73 32.08
N ARG A 482 -21.52 -12.29 32.52
CA ARG A 482 -20.55 -11.64 33.40
C ARG A 482 -19.18 -11.81 32.76
N PHE A 483 -18.83 -10.92 31.83
CA PHE A 483 -17.60 -11.01 31.04
C PHE A 483 -16.57 -9.97 31.48
N ASP A 484 -17.04 -8.81 31.92
CA ASP A 484 -16.23 -7.64 32.22
C ASP A 484 -16.08 -7.43 33.72
N SER A 485 -14.97 -6.86 34.17
CA SER A 485 -14.75 -6.59 35.61
C SER A 485 -15.78 -5.62 36.21
N THR A 486 -16.50 -4.88 35.37
CA THR A 486 -17.59 -3.98 35.77
C THR A 486 -18.96 -4.66 35.85
N ASP A 487 -19.10 -5.87 35.32
CA ASP A 487 -20.36 -6.60 35.40
C ASP A 487 -20.66 -6.98 36.86
N PRO A 488 -21.93 -6.87 37.31
CA PRO A 488 -22.29 -7.21 38.68
C PRO A 488 -22.10 -8.71 38.93
N ALA A 489 -22.02 -9.08 40.21
CA ALA A 489 -21.83 -10.49 40.61
C ALA A 489 -22.91 -11.42 40.02
N GLN A 490 -24.15 -10.93 39.90
CA GLN A 490 -25.29 -11.66 39.33
C GLN A 490 -25.36 -11.61 37.79
N GLY A 491 -24.35 -11.05 37.12
CA GLY A 491 -24.36 -10.85 35.67
C GLY A 491 -25.37 -9.81 35.18
N THR A 492 -25.27 -9.50 33.89
CA THR A 492 -26.10 -8.51 33.21
C THR A 492 -26.92 -9.18 32.12
N ALA A 493 -28.23 -8.91 32.09
CA ALA A 493 -29.09 -9.29 30.99
C ALA A 493 -28.62 -8.65 29.69
N TYR A 494 -28.43 -9.44 28.63
CA TYR A 494 -27.85 -8.98 27.37
C TYR A 494 -28.81 -9.08 26.20
N ALA A 495 -29.47 -10.22 26.04
CA ALA A 495 -30.47 -10.47 24.99
C ALA A 495 -31.62 -11.31 25.55
N SER A 496 -32.79 -11.29 24.91
CA SER A 496 -33.92 -12.14 25.29
C SER A 496 -34.77 -12.59 24.12
N ALA A 497 -35.54 -13.66 24.35
CA ALA A 497 -36.56 -14.16 23.45
C ALA A 497 -37.77 -14.68 24.25
N SER A 498 -38.97 -14.51 23.70
CA SER A 498 -40.18 -15.15 24.22
C SER A 498 -40.37 -16.50 23.53
N LEU A 499 -40.46 -17.57 24.31
CA LEU A 499 -40.54 -18.94 23.83
C LEU A 499 -41.95 -19.49 24.07
N SER A 500 -42.57 -20.01 23.02
CA SER A 500 -43.81 -20.78 23.11
C SER A 500 -43.54 -22.24 23.52
N PRO A 501 -44.44 -22.88 24.29
CA PRO A 501 -44.30 -24.28 24.68
C PRO A 501 -44.05 -25.22 23.48
N GLY A 502 -43.08 -26.12 23.61
CA GLY A 502 -42.79 -27.17 22.63
C GLY A 502 -42.01 -26.75 21.37
N VAL A 503 -41.52 -25.50 21.30
CA VAL A 503 -40.78 -24.98 20.13
C VAL A 503 -39.32 -24.70 20.47
N TRP A 504 -38.39 -25.33 19.75
CA TRP A 504 -36.96 -25.00 19.83
C TRP A 504 -36.68 -23.63 19.21
N THR A 505 -36.09 -22.73 19.99
CA THR A 505 -35.77 -21.37 19.60
C THR A 505 -34.29 -21.10 19.83
N ASN A 506 -33.60 -20.55 18.82
CA ASN A 506 -32.21 -20.15 18.96
C ASN A 506 -32.12 -18.71 19.48
N ILE A 507 -31.50 -18.52 20.65
CA ILE A 507 -31.22 -17.22 21.24
C ILE A 507 -29.75 -16.92 20.99
N THR A 508 -29.44 -15.89 20.20
CA THR A 508 -28.07 -15.55 19.82
C THR A 508 -27.74 -14.08 20.07
N ALA A 509 -26.48 -13.80 20.42
CA ALA A 509 -25.97 -12.45 20.65
C ALA A 509 -24.46 -12.37 20.38
N ASP A 510 -24.00 -11.23 19.86
CA ASP A 510 -22.58 -10.91 19.77
C ASP A 510 -22.18 -10.06 20.97
N ILE A 511 -21.32 -10.57 21.85
CA ILE A 511 -20.89 -9.91 23.09
C ILE A 511 -19.40 -9.56 22.98
N THR A 512 -19.06 -8.30 23.19
CA THR A 512 -17.66 -7.83 23.17
C THR A 512 -17.13 -7.68 24.59
N THR A 513 -16.00 -8.33 24.87
CA THR A 513 -15.27 -8.15 26.13
C THR A 513 -14.51 -6.83 26.12
N SER A 514 -14.43 -6.20 27.28
CA SER A 514 -13.59 -5.03 27.54
C SER A 514 -12.11 -5.42 27.63
N SER A 515 -11.25 -4.43 27.86
CA SER A 515 -9.81 -4.64 28.07
C SER A 515 -9.49 -5.35 29.40
N VAL A 516 -10.44 -5.44 30.34
CA VAL A 516 -10.26 -6.12 31.63
C VAL A 516 -11.41 -7.11 31.85
N ILE A 517 -11.10 -8.40 31.70
CA ILE A 517 -12.06 -9.48 31.90
C ILE A 517 -12.34 -9.70 33.40
N HIS A 518 -13.56 -10.13 33.71
CA HIS A 518 -13.92 -10.55 35.05
C HIS A 518 -13.07 -11.76 35.49
N ALA A 519 -12.75 -11.88 36.79
CA ALA A 519 -11.92 -12.98 37.29
C ALA A 519 -12.62 -14.37 37.20
N ASN A 520 -13.95 -14.36 37.29
CA ASN A 520 -14.79 -15.56 37.15
C ASN A 520 -15.88 -15.29 36.11
N PRO A 521 -15.55 -15.31 34.82
CA PRO A 521 -16.50 -15.00 33.76
C PRO A 521 -17.52 -16.13 33.56
N PHE A 522 -18.79 -15.80 33.30
CA PHE A 522 -19.82 -16.80 33.00
C PHE A 522 -20.81 -16.31 31.94
N ILE A 523 -21.47 -17.28 31.33
CA ILE A 523 -22.68 -17.08 30.52
C ILE A 523 -23.83 -17.89 31.12
N ALA A 524 -25.05 -17.38 31.01
CA ALA A 524 -26.23 -18.07 31.49
C ALA A 524 -27.43 -17.86 30.58
N ILE A 525 -28.33 -18.83 30.59
CA ILE A 525 -29.67 -18.69 30.04
C ILE A 525 -30.67 -18.82 31.18
N LEU A 526 -31.43 -17.75 31.41
CA LEU A 526 -32.29 -17.59 32.58
C LEU A 526 -33.72 -17.30 32.14
N THR A 527 -34.71 -17.86 32.82
CA THR A 527 -36.10 -17.44 32.68
C THR A 527 -36.46 -16.48 33.80
N THR A 528 -37.26 -15.48 33.45
CA THR A 528 -37.85 -14.53 34.41
C THR A 528 -39.33 -14.51 34.12
N ASP A 529 -40.16 -15.10 34.97
CA ASP A 529 -41.58 -14.74 34.96
C ASP A 529 -41.93 -13.98 36.25
N PRO A 530 -41.90 -12.64 36.22
CA PRO A 530 -42.35 -11.85 37.35
C PRO A 530 -43.86 -12.01 37.50
N GLY A 531 -44.29 -12.94 38.35
CA GLY A 531 -45.70 -13.10 38.73
C GLY A 531 -46.18 -14.54 38.94
N ASP A 532 -45.39 -15.56 38.59
CA ASP A 532 -45.79 -16.97 38.65
C ASP A 532 -44.83 -17.83 39.47
N PHE A 533 -44.49 -17.39 40.70
CA PHE A 533 -43.59 -18.13 41.59
C PHE A 533 -44.24 -19.36 42.25
N VAL A 534 -45.37 -19.84 41.72
CA VAL A 534 -46.17 -20.92 42.30
C VAL A 534 -46.08 -22.22 41.49
N THR A 535 -45.55 -22.17 40.26
CA THR A 535 -45.36 -23.36 39.42
C THR A 535 -43.89 -23.46 38.97
N SER A 536 -43.33 -24.67 39.06
CA SER A 536 -41.98 -24.95 38.54
C SER A 536 -42.05 -25.03 37.01
N GLU A 537 -41.18 -24.31 36.32
CA GLU A 537 -41.02 -24.41 34.88
C GLU A 537 -39.90 -25.37 34.52
N ILE A 538 -40.17 -26.18 33.50
CA ILE A 538 -39.17 -27.05 32.88
C ILE A 538 -38.86 -26.48 31.50
N PHE A 539 -37.58 -26.40 31.17
CA PHE A 539 -37.12 -26.09 29.82
C PHE A 539 -35.85 -26.87 29.49
N TYR A 540 -35.53 -26.96 28.20
CA TYR A 540 -34.43 -27.74 27.68
C TYR A 540 -33.45 -26.83 26.96
N VAL A 541 -32.16 -27.08 27.15
CA VAL A 541 -31.06 -26.34 26.54
C VAL A 541 -30.16 -27.31 25.79
N ASP A 542 -29.84 -26.98 24.55
CA ASP A 542 -29.01 -27.79 23.67
C ASP A 542 -28.12 -26.89 22.78
N ASN A 543 -27.08 -27.46 22.19
CA ASN A 543 -26.19 -26.83 21.20
C ASN A 543 -25.77 -25.40 21.56
N VAL A 544 -25.19 -25.22 22.75
CA VAL A 544 -24.65 -23.94 23.18
C VAL A 544 -23.42 -23.58 22.34
N GLY A 545 -23.55 -22.52 21.56
CA GLY A 545 -22.45 -22.01 20.76
C GLY A 545 -21.76 -20.87 21.49
N MET A 546 -20.43 -20.94 21.61
CA MET A 546 -19.62 -19.76 21.87
C MET A 546 -18.34 -19.83 21.04
N ALA A 547 -18.14 -18.84 20.20
CA ALA A 547 -16.94 -18.72 19.38
C ALA A 547 -16.51 -17.26 19.32
N PRO A 548 -15.18 -16.97 19.28
CA PRO A 548 -14.77 -15.62 18.94
C PRO A 548 -15.26 -15.37 17.51
N VAL A 549 -15.78 -14.18 17.27
CA VAL A 549 -16.11 -13.73 15.92
C VAL A 549 -14.78 -13.51 15.19
N LYS A 550 -14.22 -14.60 14.66
CA LYS A 550 -13.22 -14.52 13.59
C LYS A 550 -13.99 -13.98 12.39
N TYR A 551 -13.70 -12.73 12.05
CA TYR A 551 -14.27 -12.04 10.90
C TYR A 551 -14.30 -13.00 9.70
N ASP A 552 -15.49 -13.14 9.12
CA ASP A 552 -15.75 -14.07 8.03
C ASP A 552 -14.74 -13.82 6.88
N THR A 553 -14.31 -14.90 6.23
CA THR A 553 -13.33 -14.94 5.14
C THR A 553 -13.67 -14.07 3.91
N ASN A 554 -14.80 -13.36 3.90
CA ASN A 554 -15.18 -12.34 2.92
C ASN A 554 -14.63 -10.94 3.26
N ASP A 555 -14.03 -10.72 4.43
CA ASP A 555 -13.40 -9.45 4.84
C ASP A 555 -11.88 -9.44 4.63
N ILE A 556 -11.41 -9.85 3.45
CA ILE A 556 -9.99 -9.75 3.06
C ILE A 556 -9.67 -8.26 2.82
N GLY A 557 -8.74 -7.66 3.58
CA GLY A 557 -8.20 -6.32 3.30
C GLY A 557 -8.57 -5.19 4.26
N ARG A 558 -9.17 -5.47 5.44
CA ARG A 558 -9.31 -4.44 6.49
C ARG A 558 -8.04 -4.33 7.34
N ILE A 559 -7.37 -3.19 7.26
CA ILE A 559 -6.36 -2.76 8.24
C ILE A 559 -7.09 -1.95 9.32
N ARG A 560 -7.11 -2.44 10.56
CA ARG A 560 -7.56 -1.64 11.72
C ARG A 560 -6.33 -1.07 12.42
N LEU A 561 -6.22 0.26 12.44
CA LEU A 561 -5.15 1.00 13.11
C LEU A 561 -5.74 1.63 14.38
N ASN A 562 -5.43 1.04 15.54
CA ASN A 562 -5.85 1.57 16.86
C ASN A 562 -4.76 2.43 17.51
N GLY A 563 -3.79 2.91 16.73
CA GLY A 563 -2.64 3.72 17.18
C GLY A 563 -2.52 5.04 16.41
N ILE A 564 -1.51 5.83 16.76
CA ILE A 564 -1.17 7.06 16.03
C ILE A 564 -0.31 6.67 14.83
N ILE A 565 -0.67 7.18 13.65
CA ILE A 565 0.23 7.17 12.49
C ILE A 565 0.98 8.50 12.52
N ASP A 566 2.25 8.46 12.92
CA ASP A 566 3.12 9.63 13.12
C ASP A 566 3.94 10.00 11.86
N SER A 567 3.67 9.33 10.75
CA SER A 567 4.28 9.55 9.43
C SER A 567 3.22 9.68 8.32
N PRO A 568 3.58 10.21 7.13
CA PRO A 568 2.63 10.34 6.03
C PRO A 568 2.03 9.00 5.59
N VAL A 569 0.71 8.96 5.42
CA VAL A 569 -0.03 7.80 4.89
C VAL A 569 -0.29 7.96 3.41
N VAL A 570 0.11 6.97 2.62
CA VAL A 570 -0.23 6.89 1.19
C VAL A 570 -1.17 5.70 0.96
N ILE A 571 -2.38 5.96 0.45
CA ILE A 571 -3.36 4.94 0.05
C ILE A 571 -3.37 4.86 -1.47
N GLN A 572 -2.81 3.77 -2.04
CA GLN A 572 -2.75 3.54 -3.49
C GLN A 572 -3.60 2.32 -3.85
N GLY A 573 -4.67 2.54 -4.61
CA GLY A 573 -5.52 1.49 -5.16
C GLY A 573 -5.56 1.56 -6.69
N GLN A 574 -6.20 0.57 -7.31
CA GLN A 574 -6.58 0.68 -8.72
C GLN A 574 -7.50 1.90 -8.92
N THR A 575 -7.50 2.49 -10.12
CA THR A 575 -8.43 3.57 -10.47
C THR A 575 -9.86 3.11 -10.22
N SER A 576 -10.59 3.86 -9.39
CA SER A 576 -11.89 3.44 -8.88
C SER A 576 -12.76 4.64 -8.60
N THR A 577 -14.08 4.45 -8.76
CA THR A 577 -15.04 5.45 -8.32
C THR A 577 -15.15 5.52 -6.81
N ASN A 578 -14.60 4.56 -6.05
CA ASN A 578 -14.67 4.48 -4.59
C ASN A 578 -13.28 4.24 -3.97
N ALA A 579 -12.25 4.93 -4.44
CA ALA A 579 -10.87 4.70 -4.02
C ALA A 579 -10.61 4.93 -2.51
N LEU A 580 -11.35 5.86 -1.91
CA LEU A 580 -11.42 6.04 -0.46
C LEU A 580 -12.85 6.41 -0.06
N GLN A 581 -13.36 5.81 1.01
CA GLN A 581 -14.65 6.16 1.59
C GLN A 581 -14.55 6.23 3.10
N VAL A 582 -15.10 7.31 3.67
CA VAL A 582 -15.43 7.39 5.10
C VAL A 582 -16.94 7.25 5.20
N GLN A 583 -17.41 6.20 5.86
CA GLN A 583 -18.83 5.90 6.01
C GLN A 583 -19.23 5.89 7.49
N SER A 584 -20.48 6.22 7.77
CA SER A 584 -21.07 5.95 9.07
C SER A 584 -21.30 4.45 9.28
N ALA A 585 -21.61 4.05 10.52
CA ALA A 585 -21.98 2.65 10.82
C ALA A 585 -23.20 2.16 10.01
N ALA A 586 -24.05 3.08 9.53
CA ALA A 586 -25.21 2.77 8.69
C ALA A 586 -24.88 2.72 7.18
N GLY A 587 -23.60 2.90 6.80
CA GLY A 587 -23.15 2.89 5.40
C GLY A 587 -23.32 4.21 4.64
N SER A 588 -23.77 5.29 5.30
CA SER A 588 -23.88 6.61 4.67
C SER A 588 -22.50 7.23 4.48
N ILE A 589 -22.20 7.71 3.28
CA ILE A 589 -20.91 8.31 2.95
C ILE A 589 -20.79 9.72 3.55
N ALA A 590 -19.76 9.93 4.36
CA ALA A 590 -19.33 11.24 4.82
C ALA A 590 -18.31 11.87 3.85
N LEU A 591 -17.35 11.08 3.37
CA LEU A 591 -16.34 11.48 2.40
C LEU A 591 -16.11 10.36 1.38
N LYS A 592 -15.96 10.73 0.11
CA LYS A 592 -15.65 9.83 -0.99
C LYS A 592 -14.58 10.42 -1.90
N VAL A 593 -13.61 9.60 -2.29
CA VAL A 593 -12.62 9.92 -3.32
C VAL A 593 -12.85 9.01 -4.52
N ASP A 594 -13.11 9.62 -5.67
CA ASP A 594 -13.26 9.01 -6.98
C ASP A 594 -11.99 9.30 -7.80
N THR A 595 -11.08 8.34 -7.86
CA THR A 595 -9.82 8.48 -8.61
C THR A 595 -9.99 8.21 -10.11
N LEU A 596 -11.10 7.58 -10.53
CA LEU A 596 -11.41 7.40 -11.94
C LEU A 596 -11.75 8.74 -12.61
N ASN A 597 -12.52 9.59 -11.93
CA ASN A 597 -12.99 10.87 -12.45
C ASN A 597 -12.26 12.08 -11.85
N GLY A 598 -11.33 11.88 -10.91
CA GLY A 598 -10.58 12.94 -10.24
C GLY A 598 -11.45 13.83 -9.33
N ARG A 599 -12.34 13.23 -8.54
CA ARG A 599 -13.35 13.95 -7.74
C ARG A 599 -13.32 13.57 -6.27
N VAL A 600 -13.71 14.52 -5.42
CA VAL A 600 -13.95 14.34 -3.99
C VAL A 600 -15.38 14.76 -3.66
N GLY A 601 -16.13 13.87 -3.02
CA GLY A 601 -17.49 14.11 -2.54
C GLY A 601 -17.53 14.19 -1.02
N ILE A 602 -18.24 15.17 -0.45
CA ILE A 602 -18.56 15.27 0.98
C ILE A 602 -20.07 15.22 1.13
N GLY A 603 -20.58 14.24 1.88
CA GLY A 603 -22.03 14.02 2.06
C GLY A 603 -22.76 13.51 0.82
N THR A 604 -22.05 13.15 -0.25
CA THR A 604 -22.62 12.63 -1.52
C THR A 604 -21.86 11.43 -2.05
N ASN A 605 -22.59 10.48 -2.64
CA ASN A 605 -22.01 9.29 -3.26
C ASN A 605 -21.68 9.45 -4.75
N SER A 606 -22.09 10.56 -5.37
CA SER A 606 -21.99 10.80 -6.81
C SER A 606 -21.47 12.23 -7.05
N PRO A 607 -20.18 12.50 -6.77
CA PRO A 607 -19.63 13.83 -6.98
C PRO A 607 -19.70 14.18 -8.48
N ALA A 608 -20.34 15.32 -8.79
CA ALA A 608 -20.50 15.81 -10.16
C ALA A 608 -19.40 16.81 -10.57
N ALA A 609 -18.56 17.22 -9.62
CA ALA A 609 -17.45 18.15 -9.79
C ALA A 609 -16.22 17.65 -9.03
N SER A 610 -15.05 18.25 -9.27
CA SER A 610 -13.79 17.89 -8.58
C SER A 610 -13.90 17.95 -7.06
N LEU A 611 -14.68 18.91 -6.53
CA LEU A 611 -15.14 18.92 -5.13
C LEU A 611 -16.67 19.13 -5.13
N HIS A 612 -17.43 18.16 -4.62
CA HIS A 612 -18.88 18.26 -4.45
C HIS A 612 -19.26 18.08 -2.98
N VAL A 613 -19.75 19.15 -2.35
CA VAL A 613 -20.28 19.11 -0.99
C VAL A 613 -21.81 19.14 -1.03
N GLN A 614 -22.46 18.05 -0.63
CA GLN A 614 -23.91 18.00 -0.45
C GLN A 614 -24.26 18.35 0.99
N GLY A 615 -24.33 19.64 1.29
CA GLY A 615 -24.58 20.16 2.62
C GLY A 615 -24.20 21.64 2.76
N LYS A 616 -24.29 22.17 3.99
CA LYS A 616 -23.79 23.52 4.29
C LYS A 616 -22.26 23.48 4.37
N THR A 617 -21.61 24.46 3.75
CA THR A 617 -20.15 24.63 3.83
C THR A 617 -19.84 25.86 4.68
N TYR A 618 -19.01 25.70 5.70
CA TYR A 618 -18.45 26.79 6.49
C TYR A 618 -16.96 26.91 6.15
N ILE A 619 -16.56 28.06 5.60
CA ILE A 619 -15.17 28.35 5.24
C ILE A 619 -14.71 29.49 6.15
N GLN A 620 -13.70 29.21 6.97
CA GLN A 620 -13.11 30.18 7.89
C GLN A 620 -11.63 30.31 7.58
N ASP A 621 -11.19 31.54 7.26
CA ASP A 621 -9.78 31.87 7.22
C ASP A 621 -9.34 32.32 8.62
N THR A 622 -8.31 31.66 9.16
CA THR A 622 -7.72 32.00 10.47
C THR A 622 -6.47 32.87 10.34
N SER A 623 -6.03 33.15 9.12
CA SER A 623 -4.91 34.05 8.86
C SER A 623 -5.41 35.50 8.76
N SER A 624 -4.60 36.46 9.19
CA SER A 624 -4.93 37.88 9.09
C SER A 624 -4.69 38.47 7.69
N ASN A 625 -4.13 37.69 6.75
CA ASN A 625 -3.43 38.22 5.57
C ASN A 625 -3.88 37.61 4.23
N THR A 626 -4.89 36.73 4.17
CA THR A 626 -5.34 36.09 2.91
C THR A 626 -6.85 36.20 2.64
N ASP A 627 -7.29 35.67 1.50
CA ASP A 627 -8.69 35.63 1.08
C ASP A 627 -9.42 34.42 1.69
N THR A 628 -10.65 34.62 2.17
CA THR A 628 -11.45 33.55 2.79
C THR A 628 -12.08 32.61 1.77
N LEU A 629 -12.40 33.11 0.58
CA LEU A 629 -12.81 32.32 -0.57
C LEU A 629 -12.18 32.93 -1.81
N PHE A 630 -11.42 32.09 -2.52
CA PHE A 630 -10.65 32.47 -3.69
C PHE A 630 -10.90 31.46 -4.80
N ILE A 631 -11.53 31.90 -5.89
CA ILE A 631 -11.82 31.08 -7.06
C ILE A 631 -11.06 31.69 -8.24
N GLU A 632 -10.04 30.99 -8.73
CA GLU A 632 -9.31 31.37 -9.94
C GLU A 632 -9.87 30.68 -11.18
N GLY A 633 -9.89 31.41 -12.29
CA GLY A 633 -10.04 30.84 -13.62
C GLY A 633 -8.79 30.09 -14.07
N SER A 634 -8.92 29.28 -15.13
CA SER A 634 -7.83 28.46 -15.70
C SER A 634 -6.58 29.24 -16.14
N THR A 635 -6.67 30.56 -16.26
CA THR A 635 -5.57 31.47 -16.61
C THR A 635 -4.94 32.16 -15.39
N GLY A 636 -5.30 31.76 -14.16
CA GLY A 636 -4.82 32.39 -12.92
C GLY A 636 -5.45 33.77 -12.64
N LEU A 637 -6.64 34.02 -13.20
CA LEU A 637 -7.39 35.27 -13.01
C LEU A 637 -8.50 35.07 -11.98
N ASP A 638 -8.67 36.02 -11.06
CA ASP A 638 -9.69 35.96 -10.01
C ASP A 638 -11.12 36.03 -10.58
N ALA A 639 -11.88 34.94 -10.44
CA ALA A 639 -13.28 34.87 -10.83
C ALA A 639 -14.20 35.40 -9.71
N LEU A 640 -13.89 35.08 -8.46
CA LEU A 640 -14.59 35.57 -7.27
C LEU A 640 -13.64 35.57 -6.07
N LYS A 641 -13.55 36.73 -5.40
CA LYS A 641 -12.68 36.92 -4.24
C LYS A 641 -13.46 37.56 -3.10
N VAL A 642 -13.33 36.98 -1.91
CA VAL A 642 -13.86 37.54 -0.65
C VAL A 642 -12.69 37.80 0.30
N GLY A 643 -12.28 39.05 0.40
CA GLY A 643 -11.14 39.46 1.22
C GLY A 643 -11.47 39.41 2.72
N ALA A 644 -10.60 38.79 3.52
CA ALA A 644 -10.82 38.61 4.96
C ALA A 644 -10.99 39.93 5.73
N ASN A 645 -10.27 40.99 5.34
CA ASN A 645 -10.22 42.27 6.05
C ASN A 645 -11.23 43.31 5.54
N SER A 646 -11.51 43.33 4.23
CA SER A 646 -12.35 44.36 3.62
C SER A 646 -13.83 43.95 3.55
N ARG A 647 -14.13 42.63 3.65
CA ARG A 647 -15.46 42.05 3.41
C ARG A 647 -16.04 42.45 2.04
N ILE A 648 -15.17 42.88 1.13
CA ILE A 648 -15.51 43.23 -0.24
C ILE A 648 -15.62 41.93 -1.02
N VAL A 649 -16.74 41.79 -1.73
CA VAL A 649 -16.88 40.79 -2.78
C VAL A 649 -16.42 41.43 -4.07
N THR A 650 -15.27 41.01 -4.57
CA THR A 650 -14.75 41.45 -5.86
C THR A 650 -15.10 40.38 -6.90
N ILE A 651 -15.72 40.80 -8.00
CA ILE A 651 -16.03 39.97 -9.16
C ILE A 651 -15.28 40.56 -10.35
N GLY A 652 -14.31 39.84 -10.88
CA GLY A 652 -13.37 40.33 -11.89
C GLY A 652 -12.45 41.43 -11.33
N ASP A 653 -11.31 41.03 -10.77
CA ASP A 653 -10.33 41.95 -10.18
C ASP A 653 -9.74 42.91 -11.24
N SER A 654 -9.59 44.18 -10.87
CA SER A 654 -9.03 45.25 -11.70
C SER A 654 -7.50 45.24 -11.82
N THR A 655 -6.80 44.46 -10.99
CA THR A 655 -5.33 44.36 -11.05
C THR A 655 -4.81 43.57 -12.25
N TYR A 656 -5.65 42.72 -12.89
CA TYR A 656 -5.23 41.82 -13.97
C TYR A 656 -6.21 41.72 -15.16
N SER A 657 -6.71 42.87 -15.65
CA SER A 657 -7.31 43.00 -16.98
C SER A 657 -8.40 41.95 -17.34
N THR A 658 -9.48 41.85 -16.57
CA THR A 658 -10.74 41.28 -17.09
C THR A 658 -11.72 42.41 -17.37
N SER A 659 -12.02 42.63 -18.64
CA SER A 659 -12.76 43.81 -19.12
C SER A 659 -14.25 43.87 -18.76
N ASN A 660 -14.82 43.03 -17.89
CA ASN A 660 -16.18 43.20 -17.33
C ASN A 660 -16.51 42.11 -16.30
N GLY A 661 -16.40 42.39 -15.00
CA GLY A 661 -17.05 41.58 -13.96
C GLY A 661 -18.54 41.91 -13.90
N GLN A 662 -19.42 40.94 -14.18
CA GLN A 662 -20.88 41.13 -14.12
C GLN A 662 -21.47 40.43 -12.89
N LEU A 663 -22.21 41.17 -12.06
CA LEU A 663 -23.08 40.61 -11.02
C LEU A 663 -24.51 40.50 -11.56
N ASN A 664 -24.92 39.29 -11.95
CA ASN A 664 -26.30 39.02 -12.37
C ASN A 664 -27.17 38.66 -11.15
N VAL A 665 -28.14 39.52 -10.80
CA VAL A 665 -29.11 39.27 -9.72
C VAL A 665 -30.46 38.91 -10.33
N TYR A 666 -30.84 37.63 -10.29
CA TYR A 666 -32.16 37.15 -10.73
C TYR A 666 -33.20 37.35 -9.61
N GLY A 667 -33.54 38.62 -9.34
CA GLY A 667 -34.46 39.03 -8.28
C GLY A 667 -34.29 40.51 -7.91
N THR A 668 -34.91 40.94 -6.80
CA THR A 668 -34.75 42.32 -6.30
C THR A 668 -33.37 42.49 -5.66
N ALA A 669 -32.58 43.42 -6.18
CA ALA A 669 -31.34 43.84 -5.53
C ALA A 669 -31.62 44.95 -4.50
N LEU A 670 -31.32 44.70 -3.22
CA LEU A 670 -31.35 45.70 -2.15
C LEU A 670 -29.93 46.13 -1.82
N VAL A 671 -29.57 47.39 -2.13
CA VAL A 671 -28.34 48.01 -1.63
C VAL A 671 -28.68 48.81 -0.38
N LYS A 672 -28.30 48.29 0.79
CA LYS A 672 -28.56 48.90 2.10
C LYS A 672 -27.27 48.99 2.90
N ASN A 673 -26.97 50.20 3.39
CA ASN A 673 -25.90 50.38 4.35
C ASN A 673 -26.39 50.09 5.77
N GLN A 674 -25.51 49.55 6.61
CA GLN A 674 -25.83 49.31 8.02
C GLN A 674 -26.13 50.62 8.76
N VAL A 675 -25.52 51.72 8.31
CA VAL A 675 -25.72 53.10 8.78
C VAL A 675 -25.84 54.04 7.58
N ASN A 676 -26.50 55.19 7.73
CA ASN A 676 -26.59 56.18 6.65
C ASN A 676 -25.20 56.63 6.19
N SER A 677 -25.02 56.77 4.87
CA SER A 677 -23.74 57.09 4.24
C SER A 677 -23.91 58.13 3.15
N ILE A 678 -22.95 59.07 3.09
CA ILE A 678 -22.84 60.05 2.00
C ILE A 678 -22.42 59.41 0.67
N VAL A 679 -22.02 58.14 0.68
CA VAL A 679 -21.57 57.35 -0.47
C VAL A 679 -22.24 55.97 -0.48
N GLY A 680 -23.54 55.93 -0.29
CA GLY A 680 -24.28 54.70 -0.01
C GLY A 680 -24.44 53.72 -1.18
N PHE A 681 -24.42 54.22 -2.41
CA PHE A 681 -24.21 53.44 -3.64
C PHE A 681 -23.41 54.31 -4.59
N ARG A 682 -22.45 53.73 -5.32
CA ARG A 682 -21.61 54.46 -6.26
C ARG A 682 -21.41 53.67 -7.54
N VAL A 683 -21.54 54.35 -8.66
CA VAL A 683 -20.98 53.92 -9.95
C VAL A 683 -19.79 54.84 -10.23
N GLN A 684 -18.63 54.25 -10.46
CA GLN A 684 -17.37 54.98 -10.69
C GLN A 684 -16.80 54.64 -12.05
N ASN A 685 -16.05 55.58 -12.64
CA ASN A 685 -15.19 55.27 -13.77
C ASN A 685 -13.85 54.67 -13.31
N SER A 686 -12.98 54.28 -14.24
CA SER A 686 -11.67 53.69 -13.95
C SER A 686 -10.73 54.62 -13.17
N SER A 687 -10.96 55.93 -13.21
CA SER A 687 -10.25 56.93 -12.40
C SER A 687 -10.87 57.13 -11.01
N SER A 688 -11.78 56.26 -10.58
CA SER A 688 -12.49 56.31 -9.27
C SER A 688 -13.36 57.55 -9.07
N VAL A 689 -13.77 58.23 -10.15
CA VAL A 689 -14.71 59.36 -10.10
C VAL A 689 -16.14 58.85 -10.07
N ASN A 690 -16.94 59.32 -9.11
CA ASN A 690 -18.36 58.96 -8.99
C ASN A 690 -19.16 59.57 -10.15
N ILE A 691 -19.62 58.76 -11.10
CA ILE A 691 -20.51 59.22 -12.18
C ILE A 691 -21.99 59.17 -11.75
N PHE A 692 -22.32 58.33 -10.77
CA PHE A 692 -23.61 58.30 -10.10
C PHE A 692 -23.43 57.89 -8.64
N GLY A 693 -23.96 58.69 -7.72
CA GLY A 693 -23.89 58.45 -6.28
C GLY A 693 -25.24 58.59 -5.61
N VAL A 694 -25.51 57.72 -4.63
CA VAL A 694 -26.66 57.82 -3.73
C VAL A 694 -26.15 58.18 -2.34
N ASP A 695 -26.55 59.34 -1.85
CA ASP A 695 -26.26 59.82 -0.50
C ASP A 695 -27.50 59.54 0.37
N THR A 696 -27.40 58.51 1.21
CA THR A 696 -28.50 58.09 2.08
C THR A 696 -28.55 58.88 3.38
N THR A 697 -27.53 59.67 3.70
CA THR A 697 -27.55 60.62 4.83
C THR A 697 -28.42 61.83 4.51
N ASN A 698 -28.25 62.39 3.30
CA ASN A 698 -28.97 63.58 2.87
C ASN A 698 -30.13 63.28 1.90
N SER A 699 -30.43 61.99 1.66
CA SER A 699 -31.52 61.52 0.79
C SER A 699 -31.47 62.12 -0.63
N ARG A 700 -30.31 62.09 -1.27
CA ARG A 700 -30.10 62.70 -2.60
C ARG A 700 -29.31 61.81 -3.56
N LEU A 701 -29.51 62.07 -4.85
CA LEU A 701 -28.64 61.60 -5.93
C LEU A 701 -27.59 62.67 -6.24
N PHE A 702 -26.35 62.27 -6.53
CA PHE A 702 -25.27 63.21 -6.85
C PHE A 702 -24.29 62.65 -7.89
N SER A 703 -23.49 63.55 -8.46
CA SER A 703 -22.37 63.25 -9.34
C SER A 703 -21.10 63.89 -8.77
N GLY A 704 -19.96 63.21 -8.92
CA GLY A 704 -18.65 63.64 -8.42
C GLY A 704 -17.74 64.24 -9.50
N ILE A 705 -18.29 64.58 -10.66
CA ILE A 705 -17.54 65.23 -11.75
C ILE A 705 -17.05 66.60 -11.29
N ALA A 706 -15.74 66.83 -11.37
CA ALA A 706 -15.12 68.09 -10.97
C ALA A 706 -15.50 69.24 -11.92
N ASP A 707 -15.44 70.47 -11.42
CA ASP A 707 -15.70 71.67 -12.22
C ASP A 707 -14.66 71.82 -13.34
N GLY A 708 -15.14 72.19 -14.54
CA GLY A 708 -14.34 72.25 -15.76
C GLY A 708 -15.17 72.75 -16.93
N ALA A 709 -14.53 73.40 -17.91
CA ALA A 709 -15.21 74.09 -19.02
C ALA A 709 -16.13 73.19 -19.86
N SER A 710 -15.96 71.86 -19.79
CA SER A 710 -16.79 70.85 -20.47
C SER A 710 -17.45 69.86 -19.51
N SER A 711 -17.42 70.12 -18.20
CA SER A 711 -17.91 69.17 -17.20
C SER A 711 -19.44 69.07 -17.24
N THR A 712 -19.95 67.85 -17.43
CA THR A 712 -21.37 67.54 -17.34
C THR A 712 -21.62 66.61 -16.16
N GLY A 713 -22.41 67.07 -15.17
CA GLY A 713 -22.70 66.28 -13.97
C GLY A 713 -23.59 65.07 -14.24
N PHE A 714 -24.66 65.26 -15.02
CA PHE A 714 -25.56 64.20 -15.48
C PHE A 714 -25.94 64.42 -16.93
N THR A 715 -25.95 63.34 -17.71
CA THR A 715 -26.50 63.33 -19.07
C THR A 715 -27.65 62.34 -19.11
N LEU A 716 -28.85 62.82 -19.43
CA LEU A 716 -30.02 61.98 -19.67
C LEU A 716 -30.15 61.79 -21.18
N ASN A 717 -29.76 60.63 -21.69
CA ASN A 717 -29.76 60.31 -23.10
C ASN A 717 -30.42 58.95 -23.35
N THR A 718 -31.10 58.80 -24.48
CA THR A 718 -31.72 57.55 -24.90
C THR A 718 -30.93 56.98 -26.07
N SER A 719 -30.61 55.69 -26.03
CA SER A 719 -29.90 55.03 -27.15
C SER A 719 -30.76 54.89 -28.41
N ASN A 720 -32.08 54.98 -28.25
CA ASN A 720 -33.05 54.98 -29.34
C ASN A 720 -33.39 56.42 -29.75
N THR A 721 -33.57 56.64 -31.05
CA THR A 721 -34.13 57.89 -31.57
C THR A 721 -35.64 57.92 -31.33
N TYR A 722 -36.10 58.73 -30.37
CA TYR A 722 -37.52 58.93 -30.15
C TYR A 722 -38.11 59.78 -31.29
N SER A 723 -39.04 59.22 -32.05
CA SER A 723 -39.74 59.91 -33.15
C SER A 723 -41.24 60.12 -32.88
N THR A 724 -41.80 59.42 -31.89
CA THR A 724 -43.22 59.50 -31.52
C THR A 724 -43.52 60.75 -30.69
N SER A 725 -44.61 61.46 -31.02
CA SER A 725 -45.10 62.60 -30.24
C SER A 725 -45.45 62.18 -28.80
N GLY A 726 -45.05 62.97 -27.82
CA GLY A 726 -45.24 62.70 -26.39
C GLY A 726 -44.17 61.82 -25.72
N ALA A 727 -43.17 61.33 -26.45
CA ALA A 727 -42.00 60.68 -25.86
C ALA A 727 -41.19 61.67 -25.01
N LYS A 728 -40.69 61.22 -23.84
CA LYS A 728 -40.05 62.07 -22.83
C LYS A 728 -38.61 61.66 -22.56
N LEU A 729 -37.71 62.65 -22.46
CA LEU A 729 -36.34 62.48 -22.02
C LEU A 729 -36.23 62.48 -20.48
N LEU A 730 -37.11 63.22 -19.79
CA LEU A 730 -37.21 63.24 -18.33
C LEU A 730 -38.67 63.38 -17.89
N SER A 731 -39.06 62.63 -16.86
CA SER A 731 -40.35 62.72 -16.17
C SER A 731 -40.11 62.73 -14.67
N VAL A 732 -40.50 63.81 -13.98
CA VAL A 732 -40.44 63.93 -12.52
C VAL A 732 -41.85 63.77 -11.99
N GLN A 733 -42.05 62.77 -11.14
CA GLN A 733 -43.35 62.41 -10.59
C GLN A 733 -43.33 62.50 -9.06
N ASN A 734 -44.49 62.81 -8.47
CA ASN A 734 -44.75 62.62 -7.05
C ASN A 734 -45.94 61.68 -6.92
N ASN A 735 -45.74 60.53 -6.27
CA ASN A 735 -46.75 59.50 -6.08
C ASN A 735 -47.52 59.18 -7.37
N THR A 736 -46.81 58.77 -8.43
CA THR A 736 -47.33 58.45 -9.79
C THR A 736 -47.93 59.61 -10.59
N THR A 737 -47.99 60.83 -10.03
CA THR A 737 -48.45 62.02 -10.75
C THR A 737 -47.25 62.80 -11.29
N GLU A 738 -47.14 62.96 -12.60
CA GLU A 738 -46.11 63.80 -13.21
C GLU A 738 -46.29 65.27 -12.85
N LYS A 739 -45.18 65.94 -12.53
CA LYS A 739 -45.11 67.36 -12.14
C LYS A 739 -44.33 68.20 -13.14
N PHE A 740 -43.35 67.60 -13.79
CA PHE A 740 -42.41 68.23 -14.71
C PHE A 740 -41.93 67.17 -15.71
N SER A 741 -41.85 67.51 -16.99
CA SER A 741 -41.21 66.66 -18.00
C SER A 741 -40.54 67.46 -19.09
N ILE A 742 -39.53 66.85 -19.71
CA ILE A 742 -38.86 67.34 -20.91
C ILE A 742 -39.14 66.32 -22.00
N ASP A 743 -39.75 66.75 -23.11
CA ASP A 743 -40.06 65.87 -24.23
C ASP A 743 -38.84 65.64 -25.16
N LYS A 744 -39.01 64.76 -26.17
CA LYS A 744 -37.97 64.43 -27.15
C LYS A 744 -37.42 65.61 -27.95
N ASP A 745 -38.19 66.68 -28.09
CA ASP A 745 -37.83 67.88 -28.84
C ASP A 745 -37.24 68.97 -27.92
N GLY A 746 -37.12 68.67 -26.62
CA GLY A 746 -36.63 69.59 -25.59
C GLY A 746 -37.71 70.51 -25.02
N ASN A 747 -38.99 70.32 -25.36
CA ASN A 747 -40.05 71.12 -24.79
C ASN A 747 -40.27 70.77 -23.32
N LEU A 748 -40.42 71.81 -22.51
CA LEU A 748 -40.74 71.69 -21.09
C LEU A 748 -42.26 71.65 -20.90
N THR A 749 -42.75 70.62 -20.23
CA THR A 749 -44.15 70.53 -19.78
C THR A 749 -44.23 70.52 -18.26
N LEU A 750 -45.13 71.34 -17.71
CA LEU A 750 -45.47 71.36 -16.29
C LEU A 750 -46.88 70.80 -16.06
N ALA A 751 -47.10 70.19 -14.90
CA ALA A 751 -48.43 69.73 -14.53
C ALA A 751 -49.44 70.88 -14.46
N SER A 752 -50.72 70.56 -14.70
CA SER A 752 -51.82 71.52 -14.52
C SER A 752 -51.77 72.14 -13.11
N GLY A 753 -51.77 73.48 -13.06
CA GLY A 753 -51.64 74.25 -11.82
C GLY A 753 -50.21 74.43 -11.29
N ALA A 754 -49.20 73.78 -11.89
CA ALA A 754 -47.81 74.07 -11.59
C ALA A 754 -47.37 75.35 -12.32
N VAL A 755 -46.65 76.21 -11.60
CA VAL A 755 -46.15 77.48 -12.13
C VAL A 755 -44.64 77.37 -12.29
N PHE A 756 -44.13 77.68 -13.49
CA PHE A 756 -42.71 77.89 -13.68
C PHE A 756 -42.33 79.24 -13.05
N LYS A 757 -41.86 79.20 -11.81
CA LYS A 757 -41.40 80.40 -11.11
C LYS A 757 -39.93 80.62 -11.43
N ILE A 758 -39.63 81.62 -12.25
CA ILE A 758 -38.29 82.19 -12.36
C ILE A 758 -38.25 83.31 -11.32
N ASP A 759 -37.57 83.08 -10.21
CA ASP A 759 -37.47 84.09 -9.16
C ASP A 759 -36.54 85.22 -9.61
N SER A 760 -37.13 86.39 -9.88
CA SER A 760 -36.45 87.65 -9.65
C SER A 760 -37.17 88.34 -8.50
N THR A 761 -36.53 88.37 -7.34
CA THR A 761 -36.79 89.33 -6.28
C THR A 761 -37.14 90.70 -6.88
N SER A 762 -38.36 91.18 -6.61
CA SER A 762 -39.02 92.43 -7.03
C SER A 762 -39.81 92.45 -8.35
N GLY A 763 -41.03 91.91 -8.28
CA GLY A 763 -42.29 92.56 -8.71
C GLY A 763 -42.35 93.25 -10.07
N LEU A 764 -42.79 92.50 -11.10
CA LEU A 764 -43.72 92.90 -12.18
C LEU A 764 -43.91 91.67 -13.10
N SER A 765 -44.96 90.87 -12.87
CA SER A 765 -45.29 89.73 -13.74
C SER A 765 -46.17 90.18 -14.90
N SER A 766 -45.73 89.98 -16.15
CA SER A 766 -46.56 90.17 -17.34
C SER A 766 -47.23 88.85 -17.73
N SER A 767 -48.54 88.76 -17.54
CA SER A 767 -49.38 87.66 -18.03
C SER A 767 -50.00 88.03 -19.38
N CYS A 768 -50.10 87.06 -20.29
CA CYS A 768 -50.78 87.22 -21.57
C CYS A 768 -52.13 86.50 -21.53
N GLY A 769 -53.22 87.18 -21.89
CA GLY A 769 -54.53 86.57 -22.14
C GLY A 769 -54.59 85.88 -23.52
N SER A 770 -55.57 85.00 -23.72
CA SER A 770 -55.77 84.28 -24.99
C SER A 770 -55.89 85.26 -26.17
N GLY A 771 -55.10 85.04 -27.22
CA GLY A 771 -55.14 85.81 -28.47
C GLY A 771 -54.36 87.13 -28.49
N GLN A 772 -53.56 87.44 -27.47
CA GLN A 772 -52.67 88.62 -27.47
C GLN A 772 -51.21 88.24 -27.76
N PHE A 773 -50.49 89.12 -28.45
CA PHE A 773 -49.08 88.96 -28.79
C PHE A 773 -48.21 89.86 -27.90
N LEU A 774 -47.08 89.36 -27.42
CA LEU A 774 -46.05 90.20 -26.79
C LEU A 774 -45.28 90.96 -27.88
N ARG A 775 -45.83 92.07 -28.39
CA ARG A 775 -45.11 92.99 -29.30
C ARG A 775 -44.55 94.19 -28.52
N GLY A 776 -43.25 94.43 -28.63
CA GLY A 776 -42.60 95.67 -28.16
C GLY A 776 -42.30 95.77 -26.65
N GLN A 777 -42.27 94.66 -25.91
CA GLN A 777 -41.88 94.63 -24.49
C GLN A 777 -40.48 94.04 -24.33
N VAL A 778 -39.59 94.75 -23.64
CA VAL A 778 -38.26 94.25 -23.26
C VAL A 778 -38.44 93.43 -21.98
N ALA A 779 -38.56 92.11 -22.13
CA ALA A 779 -38.53 91.18 -21.01
C ALA A 779 -37.08 91.03 -20.53
N LEU A 780 -36.69 91.76 -19.48
CA LEU A 780 -35.37 91.62 -18.82
C LEU A 780 -35.31 90.39 -17.88
N GLY A 781 -36.32 89.51 -17.94
CA GLY A 781 -36.39 88.15 -17.41
C GLY A 781 -37.48 87.35 -18.15
N GLY A 782 -37.30 86.05 -18.35
CA GLY A 782 -38.22 85.21 -19.15
C GLY A 782 -39.27 84.44 -18.34
N LEU A 783 -40.11 83.63 -18.98
CA LEU A 783 -41.48 83.94 -19.43
C LEU A 783 -42.32 82.67 -19.18
N THR A 784 -43.51 82.77 -18.57
CA THR A 784 -44.39 81.60 -18.30
C THR A 784 -45.52 81.55 -19.33
N THR A 785 -45.69 80.45 -20.06
CA THR A 785 -46.83 80.24 -20.97
C THR A 785 -47.72 79.11 -20.47
N SER A 786 -49.03 79.37 -20.42
CA SER A 786 -50.07 78.36 -20.25
C SER A 786 -50.94 78.38 -21.51
N GLY A 787 -50.66 77.46 -22.45
CA GLY A 787 -51.36 77.37 -23.74
C GLY A 787 -50.49 77.78 -24.93
N THR A 788 -50.89 77.30 -26.12
CA THR A 788 -50.20 77.35 -27.42
C THR A 788 -49.67 78.74 -27.79
N CYS A 789 -48.47 79.06 -27.33
CA CYS A 789 -47.59 80.03 -27.98
C CYS A 789 -46.84 79.27 -29.08
N ALA A 790 -47.43 79.21 -30.28
CA ALA A 790 -46.86 78.53 -31.43
C ALA A 790 -46.75 79.47 -32.65
N GLU A 791 -45.57 79.39 -33.26
CA GLU A 791 -45.24 79.51 -34.70
C GLU A 791 -45.41 80.87 -35.43
N VAL A 792 -44.31 81.30 -36.06
CA VAL A 792 -44.34 82.22 -37.22
C VAL A 792 -44.35 81.35 -38.48
N THR A 793 -45.50 81.22 -39.14
CA THR A 793 -45.66 80.47 -40.40
C THR A 793 -46.07 81.40 -41.55
N GLY A 794 -45.18 81.56 -42.56
CA GLY A 794 -45.45 82.05 -43.95
C GLY A 794 -46.05 83.46 -44.09
N THR A 795 -45.87 84.27 -45.14
CA THR A 795 -45.32 84.18 -46.50
C THR A 795 -45.27 85.64 -47.00
N GLU A 796 -44.25 85.99 -47.79
CA GLU A 796 -43.91 87.32 -48.39
C GLU A 796 -42.70 88.03 -47.74
N ILE A 797 -41.54 87.86 -48.39
CA ILE A 797 -40.42 88.81 -48.32
C ILE A 797 -40.49 89.62 -49.61
N THR A 798 -40.98 90.85 -49.51
CA THR A 798 -41.04 91.80 -50.61
C THR A 798 -40.54 93.14 -50.09
N ASP A 799 -39.51 93.64 -50.78
CA ASP A 799 -38.87 94.94 -50.63
C ASP A 799 -38.02 95.18 -49.37
N GLY A 800 -36.75 95.45 -49.63
CA GLY A 800 -35.66 95.38 -48.67
C GLY A 800 -35.47 96.67 -47.87
N SER A 801 -35.33 96.50 -46.56
CA SER A 801 -34.32 97.26 -45.82
C SER A 801 -33.52 96.28 -44.97
N ILE A 802 -32.34 95.93 -45.48
CA ILE A 802 -31.29 95.27 -44.70
C ILE A 802 -30.69 96.39 -43.85
N ALA A 803 -31.01 96.44 -42.56
CA ALA A 803 -30.27 97.29 -41.64
C ALA A 803 -28.88 96.67 -41.44
N ASN A 804 -27.91 97.26 -42.15
CA ASN A 804 -26.47 97.30 -41.88
C ASN A 804 -26.13 97.00 -40.40
N GLY A 805 -25.16 96.15 -40.07
CA GLY A 805 -23.89 95.97 -40.77
C GLY A 805 -22.93 97.09 -40.36
N ASP A 806 -22.20 96.88 -39.25
CA ASP A 806 -20.91 97.53 -39.03
C ASP A 806 -19.93 96.92 -40.06
N LEU A 807 -19.93 97.49 -41.25
CA LEU A 807 -19.15 97.09 -42.41
C LEU A 807 -17.77 97.74 -42.33
N ALA A 808 -16.84 97.09 -41.63
CA ALA A 808 -15.45 97.54 -41.57
C ALA A 808 -14.48 96.74 -42.46
N ASN A 809 -14.83 95.59 -43.08
CA ASN A 809 -13.94 94.92 -44.03
C ASN A 809 -14.58 93.72 -44.79
N SER A 810 -14.57 93.79 -46.13
CA SER A 810 -14.52 92.68 -47.12
C SER A 810 -15.82 92.19 -47.82
N SER A 811 -15.95 92.67 -49.07
CA SER A 811 -16.37 92.05 -50.36
C SER A 811 -17.37 90.88 -50.47
N ILE A 812 -18.37 91.10 -51.35
CA ILE A 812 -19.29 90.12 -51.94
C ILE A 812 -18.78 89.72 -53.35
N ASN A 813 -18.71 88.42 -53.65
CA ASN A 813 -18.40 87.87 -54.99
C ASN A 813 -19.70 87.45 -55.72
N LEU A 814 -19.87 87.86 -56.98
CA LEU A 814 -20.94 87.42 -57.89
C LEU A 814 -20.34 86.56 -59.03
N ALA A 815 -20.84 85.34 -59.22
CA ALA A 815 -20.42 84.40 -60.27
C ALA A 815 -21.40 84.42 -61.46
N LEU A 816 -20.87 84.47 -62.69
CA LEU A 816 -21.63 84.55 -63.95
C LEU A 816 -21.86 83.15 -64.56
N GLY A 817 -23.11 82.87 -64.97
CA GLY A 817 -23.51 81.64 -65.66
C GLY A 817 -23.76 81.86 -67.16
N THR A 818 -23.19 80.95 -67.96
CA THR A 818 -23.32 80.69 -69.42
C THR A 818 -24.78 80.62 -69.88
N SER A 819 -25.30 81.18 -70.97
CA SER A 819 -24.84 81.68 -72.28
C SER A 819 -25.99 82.55 -72.84
N GLY A 820 -25.81 83.57 -73.68
CA GLY A 820 -24.68 83.88 -74.53
C GLY A 820 -24.92 85.20 -75.27
N SER A 821 -24.97 86.30 -74.51
CA SER A 821 -24.84 87.64 -75.06
C SER A 821 -23.60 88.25 -74.42
N ASP A 822 -22.63 88.51 -75.28
CA ASP A 822 -21.30 89.02 -74.98
C ASP A 822 -21.33 90.18 -73.99
N ILE A 823 -20.35 90.20 -73.08
CA ILE A 823 -20.07 91.36 -72.26
C ILE A 823 -19.47 92.43 -73.16
N ASN A 824 -20.36 93.18 -73.83
CA ASN A 824 -19.98 94.30 -74.67
C ASN A 824 -19.80 95.54 -73.79
N TRP A 825 -18.55 95.78 -73.38
CA TRP A 825 -18.13 97.01 -72.71
C TRP A 825 -18.04 98.15 -73.74
N GLY A 826 -19.18 98.68 -74.17
CA GLY A 826 -19.23 99.93 -74.93
C GLY A 826 -19.65 101.09 -74.02
N ALA A 827 -18.99 102.24 -73.95
CA ALA A 827 -17.69 102.67 -74.47
C ALA A 827 -17.00 103.61 -73.45
N SER A 828 -17.29 103.41 -72.16
CA SER A 828 -16.91 104.30 -71.06
C SER A 828 -15.84 103.62 -70.22
N SER A 829 -14.61 104.14 -70.24
CA SER A 829 -13.47 103.52 -69.56
C SER A 829 -13.67 103.46 -68.05
N VAL A 830 -13.66 102.25 -67.51
CA VAL A 830 -13.82 101.88 -66.10
C VAL A 830 -12.61 102.35 -65.27
N SER A 831 -12.88 103.02 -64.15
CA SER A 831 -11.88 103.48 -63.18
C SER A 831 -11.78 102.49 -62.01
N LEU A 832 -10.58 101.96 -61.78
CA LEU A 832 -10.20 101.14 -60.64
C LEU A 832 -9.34 101.99 -59.69
N GLY A 833 -9.77 102.14 -58.44
CA GLY A 833 -8.95 102.69 -57.35
C GLY A 833 -9.23 101.89 -56.07
N GLY A 834 -8.29 101.13 -55.49
CA GLY A 834 -6.90 100.87 -55.86
C GLY A 834 -6.38 99.59 -55.19
N THR A 835 -5.19 99.18 -55.63
CA THR A 835 -4.37 98.03 -55.20
C THR A 835 -5.03 96.64 -55.25
N ALA A 836 -5.06 96.07 -56.46
CA ALA A 836 -4.84 94.64 -56.66
C ALA A 836 -3.52 94.45 -57.42
N THR A 837 -2.63 93.66 -56.83
CA THR A 837 -1.27 93.31 -57.30
C THR A 837 -1.30 91.82 -57.65
N LEU A 838 -0.65 91.23 -58.66
CA LEU A 838 -0.07 91.59 -59.96
C LEU A 838 0.50 90.28 -60.56
N PHE A 839 0.86 90.33 -61.86
CA PHE A 839 1.81 89.48 -62.61
C PHE A 839 1.36 88.07 -63.09
N GLY A 840 1.47 87.71 -64.38
CA GLY A 840 2.23 88.40 -65.44
C GLY A 840 2.08 87.88 -66.87
N LYS A 841 2.97 88.44 -67.73
CA LYS A 841 3.37 88.13 -69.13
C LYS A 841 2.24 87.70 -70.11
N ALA A 842 2.04 88.33 -71.28
CA ALA A 842 3.02 88.97 -72.15
C ALA A 842 2.38 89.85 -73.27
N MET A 843 3.23 90.72 -73.81
CA MET A 843 3.25 91.30 -75.17
C MET A 843 2.15 92.29 -75.59
N PHE A 844 2.59 93.55 -75.69
CA PHE A 844 1.96 94.68 -76.37
C PHE A 844 1.89 94.50 -77.90
N LYS A 845 0.87 95.11 -78.52
CA LYS A 845 1.12 96.02 -79.65
C LYS A 845 0.06 97.12 -79.79
N GLN A 846 0.59 98.32 -79.96
CA GLN A 846 0.01 99.63 -80.17
C GLN A 846 -0.60 99.80 -81.57
N LYS A 847 -1.61 100.64 -81.71
CA LYS A 847 -1.70 101.67 -82.77
C LYS A 847 -2.49 102.86 -82.20
N HIS A 848 -1.99 104.04 -82.52
CA HIS A 848 -2.26 105.34 -81.88
C HIS A 848 -3.69 105.67 -81.53
#